data_AF-A0A3A3DA58-F1
#
_entry.id   AF-A0A3A3DA58-F1
#
_cell.length_a   1.000
_cell.length_b   1.000
_cell.length_c   1.000
_cell.angle_alpha   90.00
_cell.angle_beta   90.00
_cell.angle_gamma   90.00
#
_symmetry.space_group_name_H-M   'P 1'
#
loop_
_entity.id
_entity.type
_entity.pdbx_description
1 polymer ?
#
loop_
_entity_poly.entity_id
_entity_poly.type
_entity_poly.pdbx_seq_one_letter_code
_entity_poly.pdbx_strand_id
1 'polypeptide(L)'
;MEWVQQFVEGPDSSEASALVESVIDVLCEIKDVGFGKTLGEPVLVALPVRRIALPDGKVVAIGDHRIVSGTGSEHLVPDVDETATETLIDFLDSFEGSAVLTGAPALTPKGRWTGDGGMTPALRRALTLSGVFDPVTLKWSTSELNAAFINDWFGLADNVSSTDAGWDPDQRRVIEADSEARLVVEAGPGTGKTAVACARLAYLINEEDIEPSNTWMISFTRTAVAEIRARLHSYVGDASFGIRIATIDSHAWSIHSGHDPNARLTGSYDENITRVIELLKADEDVADELAQIEHVVIDEAQDLVGQRADLIEALVDRLPSDCGVTIFADEAQAIYGFSDDSIGRQKGGVSEPGKPLLDRLRGVKALGFTPLVLTEIYRTSSPGLRKIFSELRSDVLDKQKHLGGLHVETAEKIRALADQQGLKWTEMKVADFSSDDLLLFRTRSEVLMASQFCDLPHRLRLSGFGVTLPAWLAICFADFVDPFIAERRFLDLWAARIENMAAPQYGSGEAWRHLMRVAGRKDGSVDMQRLRRRLGQTRPPVELTLPEYGLHGPIVGTIHASKGREASNVVLLLPNGAEFECIEDEIEEARVLFVGATRARASLIVGESNAFRASTLPSGRVHRSARNGKSTMVEIGRDGDITARGLVGRSEFSLTDASAGQDFLAKVADVVTTYKLEADPDLDWRYRIKAGSDGPCVGTLSRNLTYDLWEILGNKKQKKSHKPPSYVNHVRGQGCATIVMSPDDNELETLNEPWASSGFILAPRIVAFPPFFFLGRR
;
A
#
# COMPACT_ATOMS: atom_id res chain seq x y z
N MET A 1 44.84 -0.07 8.64
CA MET A 1 46.19 -0.26 8.05
C MET A 1 46.71 -1.67 8.28
N GLU A 2 47.20 -2.05 9.47
CA GLU A 2 47.78 -3.40 9.70
C GLU A 2 46.81 -4.59 9.50
N TRP A 3 45.49 -4.37 9.56
CA TRP A 3 44.48 -5.43 9.32
C TRP A 3 44.21 -5.70 7.83
N VAL A 4 44.30 -4.68 6.97
CA VAL A 4 43.97 -4.78 5.53
C VAL A 4 45.12 -5.39 4.73
N GLN A 5 46.36 -5.20 5.18
CA GLN A 5 47.57 -5.78 4.57
C GLN A 5 47.58 -7.32 4.56
N GLN A 6 46.69 -7.98 5.31
CA GLN A 6 46.63 -9.43 5.43
C GLN A 6 45.90 -10.11 4.25
N PHE A 7 45.24 -9.34 3.38
CA PHE A 7 44.43 -9.85 2.26
C PHE A 7 45.05 -9.61 0.88
N VAL A 8 46.28 -9.10 0.83
CA VAL A 8 47.01 -8.80 -0.41
C VAL A 8 48.24 -9.70 -0.48
N GLU A 9 48.21 -10.76 -1.29
CA GLU A 9 49.37 -11.60 -1.61
C GLU A 9 49.86 -11.33 -3.04
N GLY A 10 51.12 -10.90 -3.20
CA GLY A 10 51.77 -10.68 -4.50
C GLY A 10 52.97 -9.70 -4.38
N PRO A 11 53.92 -9.69 -5.34
CA PRO A 11 55.28 -9.17 -5.11
C PRO A 11 55.45 -7.64 -4.98
N ASP A 12 54.39 -6.84 -5.07
CA ASP A 12 54.45 -5.37 -5.01
C ASP A 12 53.68 -4.79 -3.81
N SER A 13 54.06 -5.22 -2.60
CA SER A 13 53.39 -4.81 -1.34
C SER A 13 53.55 -3.33 -0.97
N SER A 14 54.44 -2.59 -1.64
CA SER A 14 54.61 -1.14 -1.46
C SER A 14 53.61 -0.30 -2.25
N GLU A 15 53.11 -0.76 -3.41
CA GLU A 15 52.08 -0.05 -4.19
C GLU A 15 50.67 -0.27 -3.61
N ALA A 16 50.42 -1.45 -3.03
CA ALA A 16 49.14 -1.78 -2.40
C ALA A 16 48.88 -1.01 -1.09
N SER A 17 49.92 -0.67 -0.31
CA SER A 17 49.76 0.14 0.91
C SER A 17 49.32 1.58 0.61
N ALA A 18 49.84 2.19 -0.47
CA ALA A 18 49.46 3.54 -0.89
C ALA A 18 48.02 3.60 -1.43
N LEU A 19 47.54 2.53 -2.08
CA LEU A 19 46.15 2.41 -2.52
C LEU A 19 45.18 2.26 -1.33
N VAL A 20 45.53 1.48 -0.31
CA VAL A 20 44.70 1.23 0.87
C VAL A 20 44.56 2.48 1.77
N GLU A 21 45.59 3.32 1.89
CA GLU A 21 45.46 4.63 2.58
C GLU A 21 44.57 5.60 1.80
N SER A 22 44.71 5.67 0.47
CA SER A 22 43.88 6.57 -0.36
C SER A 22 42.38 6.23 -0.31
N VAL A 23 42.03 4.96 -0.14
CA VAL A 23 40.63 4.50 -0.02
C VAL A 23 40.07 4.80 1.38
N ILE A 24 40.87 4.66 2.44
CA ILE A 24 40.46 5.01 3.83
C ILE A 24 40.28 6.52 3.98
N ASP A 25 41.11 7.35 3.33
CA ASP A 25 40.99 8.81 3.33
C ASP A 25 39.76 9.29 2.55
N VAL A 26 39.48 8.70 1.39
CA VAL A 26 38.28 9.04 0.59
C VAL A 26 36.97 8.65 1.32
N LEU A 27 36.95 7.52 2.05
CA LEU A 27 35.79 7.08 2.84
C LEU A 27 35.54 7.96 4.10
N CYS A 28 36.58 8.57 4.67
CA CYS A 28 36.46 9.56 5.74
C CYS A 28 36.08 10.95 5.21
N GLU A 29 36.58 11.34 4.04
CA GLU A 29 36.29 12.63 3.38
C GLU A 29 34.83 12.75 2.93
N ILE A 30 34.22 11.68 2.43
CA ILE A 30 32.81 11.69 1.97
C ILE A 30 31.78 11.47 3.10
N LYS A 31 32.22 11.43 4.37
CA LYS A 31 31.39 11.09 5.55
C LYS A 31 30.55 9.82 5.39
N ASP A 32 31.11 8.76 4.80
CA ASP A 32 30.48 7.42 4.78
C ASP A 32 30.76 6.63 6.07
N VAL A 33 31.71 7.07 6.91
CA VAL A 33 31.90 6.62 8.31
C VAL A 33 32.36 7.82 9.18
N GLY A 34 31.92 7.94 10.44
CA GLY A 34 32.36 9.01 11.35
C GLY A 34 32.78 8.55 12.76
N PHE A 35 33.74 9.24 13.40
CA PHE A 35 34.05 9.15 14.84
C PHE A 35 34.22 10.53 15.48
N GLY A 36 33.50 10.77 16.59
CA GLY A 36 33.55 12.02 17.36
C GLY A 36 34.59 12.00 18.50
N LYS A 37 34.91 13.19 19.05
CA LYS A 37 35.81 13.34 20.22
C LYS A 37 35.11 13.83 21.50
N THR A 38 33.78 13.99 21.52
CA THR A 38 33.05 14.49 22.69
C THR A 38 31.69 13.82 22.89
N LEU A 39 31.27 13.73 24.16
CA LEU A 39 30.08 13.04 24.64
C LEU A 39 28.79 13.79 24.22
N GLY A 40 27.92 13.19 23.40
CA GLY A 40 26.50 13.59 23.34
C GLY A 40 25.72 13.51 22.02
N GLU A 41 26.32 13.56 20.82
CA GLU A 41 25.52 13.70 19.58
C GLU A 41 25.93 12.77 18.43
N PRO A 42 24.99 11.94 17.92
CA PRO A 42 25.04 11.36 16.58
C PRO A 42 24.23 12.19 15.56
N VAL A 43 24.79 12.51 14.37
CA VAL A 43 24.07 13.18 13.27
C VAL A 43 24.40 12.57 11.90
N LEU A 44 23.35 12.34 11.09
CA LEU A 44 23.31 11.93 9.67
C LEU A 44 23.13 13.17 8.75
N VAL A 45 23.76 13.20 7.56
CA VAL A 45 23.54 14.27 6.55
C VAL A 45 23.38 13.69 5.13
N ALA A 46 22.46 14.25 4.34
CA ALA A 46 22.20 13.95 2.93
C ALA A 46 23.35 14.40 1.99
N LEU A 47 23.57 13.67 0.88
CA LEU A 47 24.71 13.88 -0.03
C LEU A 47 24.51 15.05 -1.01
N PRO A 48 25.52 15.93 -1.21
CA PRO A 48 25.53 16.97 -2.25
C PRO A 48 26.19 16.51 -3.58
N VAL A 49 25.99 17.28 -4.65
CA VAL A 49 26.56 17.07 -6.01
C VAL A 49 28.10 17.03 -5.97
N ARG A 50 28.69 15.95 -6.48
CA ARG A 50 30.15 15.72 -6.64
C ARG A 50 30.62 16.19 -8.02
N ARG A 51 31.89 16.60 -8.19
CA ARG A 51 32.50 17.00 -9.48
C ARG A 51 33.80 16.24 -9.71
N ILE A 52 34.05 15.79 -10.95
CA ILE A 52 35.20 14.97 -11.34
C ILE A 52 35.88 15.59 -12.56
N ALA A 53 37.16 15.93 -12.44
CA ALA A 53 37.98 16.39 -13.56
C ALA A 53 38.55 15.18 -14.34
N LEU A 54 38.48 15.26 -15.66
CA LEU A 54 38.91 14.23 -16.59
C LEU A 54 40.28 14.58 -17.21
N PRO A 55 41.05 13.59 -17.68
CA PRO A 55 42.40 13.81 -18.22
C PRO A 55 42.48 14.69 -19.47
N ASP A 56 41.36 14.91 -20.16
CA ASP A 56 41.22 15.77 -21.33
C ASP A 56 40.81 17.22 -20.97
N GLY A 57 40.69 17.53 -19.67
CA GLY A 57 40.35 18.85 -19.16
C GLY A 57 38.85 19.09 -18.94
N LYS A 58 37.99 18.10 -19.17
CA LYS A 58 36.54 18.21 -18.90
C LYS A 58 36.21 17.98 -17.43
N VAL A 59 35.15 18.60 -16.91
CA VAL A 59 34.73 18.46 -15.51
C VAL A 59 33.27 18.03 -15.43
N VAL A 60 33.04 16.85 -14.84
CA VAL A 60 31.77 16.11 -14.82
C VAL A 60 31.11 16.14 -13.44
N ALA A 61 29.82 16.47 -13.35
CA ALA A 61 29.07 16.50 -12.09
C ALA A 61 28.21 15.23 -11.83
N ILE A 62 28.15 14.74 -10.59
CA ILE A 62 27.46 13.52 -10.15
C ILE A 62 26.63 13.77 -8.88
N GLY A 63 25.30 13.61 -8.94
CA GLY A 63 24.36 13.78 -7.82
C GLY A 63 23.00 14.34 -8.29
N ASP A 64 21.95 14.27 -7.45
CA ASP A 64 20.57 14.66 -7.82
C ASP A 64 20.47 16.14 -8.24
N HIS A 65 20.03 16.37 -9.46
CA HIS A 65 20.08 17.64 -10.16
C HIS A 65 18.87 18.51 -9.80
N ARG A 66 18.83 19.15 -8.61
CA ARG A 66 17.79 20.18 -8.34
C ARG A 66 17.93 21.12 -7.13
N ILE A 67 19.11 21.47 -6.62
CA ILE A 67 19.22 22.52 -5.58
C ILE A 67 20.27 23.59 -5.92
N VAL A 68 19.83 24.85 -5.85
CA VAL A 68 20.63 26.08 -5.90
C VAL A 68 21.38 26.22 -4.58
N SER A 69 22.70 26.37 -4.65
CA SER A 69 23.62 26.45 -3.51
C SER A 69 23.26 27.58 -2.53
N GLY A 70 22.83 27.22 -1.32
CA GLY A 70 22.77 28.10 -0.15
C GLY A 70 24.02 27.96 0.71
N THR A 71 24.48 29.08 1.26
CA THR A 71 25.74 29.27 2.00
C THR A 71 25.93 28.27 3.14
N GLY A 72 27.06 27.55 3.14
CA GLY A 72 27.47 26.65 4.23
C GLY A 72 28.17 25.35 3.80
N SER A 73 28.25 25.03 2.50
CA SER A 73 28.89 23.79 2.01
C SER A 73 30.36 23.96 1.61
N GLU A 74 31.03 25.01 2.09
CA GLU A 74 32.28 25.56 1.54
C GLU A 74 33.53 24.74 1.93
N HIS A 75 33.36 23.61 2.63
CA HIS A 75 34.46 22.88 3.26
C HIS A 75 34.41 21.36 3.06
N LEU A 76 33.58 20.84 2.15
CA LEU A 76 33.44 19.38 1.92
C LEU A 76 33.49 18.96 0.44
N VAL A 77 34.04 19.79 -0.44
CA VAL A 77 34.27 19.44 -1.85
C VAL A 77 35.70 19.87 -2.19
N PRO A 78 36.50 19.08 -2.95
CA PRO A 78 37.70 19.62 -3.57
C PRO A 78 37.28 20.77 -4.48
N ASP A 79 37.75 21.98 -4.20
CA ASP A 79 37.61 23.11 -5.11
C ASP A 79 38.36 22.77 -6.38
N VAL A 80 37.60 22.47 -7.43
CA VAL A 80 38.10 22.45 -8.80
C VAL A 80 37.85 23.86 -9.31
N ASP A 81 38.93 24.60 -9.60
CA ASP A 81 38.91 26.03 -10.00
C ASP A 81 38.14 26.31 -11.32
N GLU A 82 37.46 25.32 -11.88
CA GLU A 82 36.77 25.38 -13.16
C GLU A 82 35.30 24.99 -13.04
N THR A 83 34.43 25.78 -13.67
CA THR A 83 33.00 25.47 -13.84
C THR A 83 32.82 24.15 -14.59
N ALA A 84 32.00 23.24 -14.06
CA ALA A 84 31.66 21.98 -14.72
C ALA A 84 31.23 22.24 -16.17
N THR A 85 31.93 21.60 -17.11
CA THR A 85 31.75 21.83 -18.54
C THR A 85 30.64 20.96 -19.13
N GLU A 86 30.34 19.81 -18.52
CA GLU A 86 29.27 18.89 -18.95
C GLU A 86 28.83 17.92 -17.83
N THR A 87 27.66 17.28 -17.93
CA THR A 87 27.18 16.30 -16.94
C THR A 87 27.74 14.89 -17.20
N LEU A 88 27.56 13.94 -16.26
CA LEU A 88 27.97 12.55 -16.51
C LEU A 88 27.24 11.96 -17.72
N ILE A 89 25.98 12.38 -17.93
CA ILE A 89 25.17 11.98 -19.07
C ILE A 89 25.75 12.59 -20.37
N ASP A 90 26.04 13.89 -20.37
CA ASP A 90 26.61 14.58 -21.56
C ASP A 90 28.02 14.06 -21.92
N PHE A 91 28.84 13.76 -20.90
CA PHE A 91 30.17 13.19 -21.10
C PHE A 91 30.10 11.79 -21.70
N LEU A 92 29.21 10.95 -21.15
CA LEU A 92 28.95 9.63 -21.68
C LEU A 92 28.45 9.77 -23.15
N ASP A 93 27.51 10.68 -23.46
CA ASP A 93 26.98 10.95 -24.81
C ASP A 93 28.05 11.40 -25.81
N SER A 94 29.15 12.03 -25.34
CA SER A 94 30.25 12.50 -26.18
C SER A 94 31.30 11.43 -26.53
N PHE A 95 31.17 10.20 -26.02
CA PHE A 95 32.16 9.14 -26.15
C PHE A 95 32.00 8.33 -27.46
N GLU A 96 32.78 8.64 -28.50
CA GLU A 96 32.68 7.99 -29.84
C GLU A 96 33.30 6.58 -29.95
N GLY A 97 33.71 5.95 -28.85
CA GLY A 97 34.30 4.61 -28.87
C GLY A 97 33.23 3.51 -28.99
N SER A 98 33.14 2.83 -30.13
CA SER A 98 32.35 1.59 -30.24
C SER A 98 32.95 0.53 -29.32
N ALA A 99 32.34 0.33 -28.15
CA ALA A 99 32.61 -0.81 -27.30
C ALA A 99 32.00 -2.05 -27.97
N VAL A 100 32.71 -2.61 -28.95
CA VAL A 100 32.31 -3.88 -29.56
C VAL A 100 32.51 -4.98 -28.51
N LEU A 101 31.43 -5.33 -27.83
CA LEU A 101 31.33 -6.49 -26.95
C LEU A 101 30.85 -7.67 -27.79
N THR A 102 31.63 -8.73 -27.86
CA THR A 102 31.19 -9.98 -28.50
C THR A 102 30.41 -10.82 -27.48
N GLY A 103 29.11 -11.02 -27.72
CA GLY A 103 28.20 -11.85 -26.90
C GLY A 103 26.94 -11.09 -26.45
N ALA A 104 26.02 -11.75 -25.73
CA ALA A 104 24.80 -11.15 -25.13
C ALA A 104 24.96 -10.91 -23.61
N PRO A 105 25.78 -9.95 -23.15
CA PRO A 105 25.97 -9.67 -21.74
C PRO A 105 24.91 -8.72 -21.16
N ALA A 106 24.42 -8.96 -19.93
CA ALA A 106 23.58 -8.01 -19.18
C ALA A 106 24.05 -7.85 -17.72
N LEU A 107 23.74 -6.69 -17.11
CA LEU A 107 23.95 -6.41 -15.69
C LEU A 107 22.65 -6.59 -14.90
N THR A 108 22.72 -7.42 -13.87
CA THR A 108 21.62 -7.55 -12.90
C THR A 108 21.76 -6.52 -11.75
N PRO A 109 20.65 -6.09 -11.12
CA PRO A 109 20.67 -5.21 -9.93
C PRO A 109 21.47 -5.78 -8.73
N LYS A 110 21.85 -7.06 -8.77
CA LYS A 110 22.68 -7.77 -7.77
C LYS A 110 24.11 -8.08 -8.25
N GLY A 111 24.61 -7.29 -9.22
CA GLY A 111 26.01 -7.27 -9.64
C GLY A 111 26.53 -8.54 -10.28
N ARG A 112 25.63 -9.33 -10.89
CA ARG A 112 26.02 -10.46 -11.73
C ARG A 112 26.10 -9.99 -13.18
N TRP A 113 27.30 -10.08 -13.73
CA TRP A 113 27.55 -10.06 -15.17
C TRP A 113 27.16 -11.40 -15.77
N THR A 114 26.31 -11.39 -16.79
CA THR A 114 25.80 -12.61 -17.43
C THR A 114 26.48 -12.93 -18.75
N GLY A 115 27.47 -12.15 -19.17
CA GLY A 115 28.21 -12.36 -20.42
C GLY A 115 29.35 -13.37 -20.32
N ASP A 116 29.64 -14.05 -21.43
CA ASP A 116 30.71 -15.06 -21.54
C ASP A 116 32.14 -14.46 -21.67
N GLY A 117 32.28 -13.13 -21.64
CA GLY A 117 33.55 -12.39 -21.75
C GLY A 117 33.93 -11.60 -20.50
N GLY A 118 35.19 -11.16 -20.39
CA GLY A 118 35.66 -10.32 -19.28
C GLY A 118 35.12 -8.88 -19.35
N MET A 119 34.70 -8.31 -18.22
CA MET A 119 34.20 -6.92 -18.16
C MET A 119 35.25 -5.92 -18.66
N THR A 120 34.84 -5.02 -19.55
CA THR A 120 35.72 -3.97 -20.10
C THR A 120 36.12 -2.96 -19.02
N PRO A 121 37.28 -2.30 -19.15
CA PRO A 121 37.72 -1.27 -18.22
C PRO A 121 36.75 -0.09 -18.12
N ALA A 122 36.03 0.26 -19.20
CA ALA A 122 35.02 1.33 -19.20
C ALA A 122 33.78 0.94 -18.38
N LEU A 123 33.26 -0.28 -18.57
CA LEU A 123 32.12 -0.79 -17.80
C LEU A 123 32.46 -0.96 -16.32
N ARG A 124 33.67 -1.45 -16.01
CA ARG A 124 34.16 -1.58 -14.63
C ARG A 124 34.20 -0.23 -13.91
N ARG A 125 34.64 0.83 -14.60
CA ARG A 125 34.67 2.20 -14.05
C ARG A 125 33.26 2.76 -13.81
N ALA A 126 32.33 2.55 -14.74
CA ALA A 126 30.93 2.98 -14.58
C ALA A 126 30.21 2.29 -13.41
N LEU A 127 30.47 0.99 -13.21
CA LEU A 127 29.92 0.21 -12.09
C LEU A 127 30.49 0.65 -10.74
N THR A 128 31.80 0.91 -10.65
CA THR A 128 32.39 1.44 -9.41
C THR A 128 31.78 2.79 -8.98
N LEU A 129 31.25 3.57 -9.93
CA LEU A 129 30.68 4.89 -9.68
C LEU A 129 29.15 4.88 -9.39
N SER A 130 28.47 3.76 -9.61
CA SER A 130 26.99 3.70 -9.65
C SER A 130 26.36 2.66 -8.71
N GLY A 131 27.15 2.01 -7.85
CA GLY A 131 26.64 0.99 -6.92
C GLY A 131 27.59 0.66 -5.76
N VAL A 132 27.13 -0.21 -4.87
CA VAL A 132 27.81 -0.63 -3.64
C VAL A 132 28.52 -1.96 -3.85
N PHE A 133 29.84 -1.96 -3.71
CA PHE A 133 30.68 -3.15 -3.82
C PHE A 133 30.93 -3.75 -2.42
N ASP A 134 30.62 -5.04 -2.26
CA ASP A 134 30.98 -5.83 -1.08
C ASP A 134 32.35 -6.49 -1.30
N PRO A 135 33.41 -6.00 -0.64
CA PRO A 135 34.76 -6.50 -0.82
C PRO A 135 34.99 -7.89 -0.19
N VAL A 136 34.09 -8.36 0.68
CA VAL A 136 34.18 -9.67 1.33
C VAL A 136 33.63 -10.75 0.42
N THR A 137 32.49 -10.48 -0.23
CA THR A 137 31.87 -11.45 -1.15
C THR A 137 32.29 -11.27 -2.60
N LEU A 138 33.06 -10.21 -2.91
CA LEU A 138 33.40 -9.76 -4.26
C LEU A 138 32.16 -9.52 -5.14
N LYS A 139 31.05 -9.12 -4.52
CA LYS A 139 29.76 -8.87 -5.19
C LYS A 139 29.46 -7.39 -5.25
N TRP A 140 28.68 -6.99 -6.25
CA TRP A 140 28.28 -5.60 -6.44
C TRP A 140 26.75 -5.49 -6.38
N SER A 141 26.21 -4.31 -6.04
CA SER A 141 24.77 -4.05 -5.99
C SER A 141 24.45 -2.62 -6.42
N THR A 142 23.33 -2.43 -7.11
CA THR A 142 22.87 -1.10 -7.54
C THR A 142 21.34 -1.09 -7.63
N SER A 143 20.74 0.07 -7.86
CA SER A 143 19.30 0.16 -8.09
C SER A 143 18.90 -0.44 -9.44
N GLU A 144 17.68 -0.97 -9.56
CA GLU A 144 17.13 -1.44 -10.84
C GLU A 144 17.19 -0.36 -11.93
N LEU A 145 16.99 0.90 -11.54
CA LEU A 145 17.02 2.05 -12.42
C LEU A 145 18.42 2.34 -12.97
N ASN A 146 19.46 2.24 -12.12
CA ASN A 146 20.85 2.40 -12.55
C ASN A 146 21.32 1.21 -13.39
N ALA A 147 20.92 -0.02 -13.04
CA ALA A 147 21.24 -1.21 -13.83
C ALA A 147 20.63 -1.13 -15.24
N ALA A 148 19.36 -0.69 -15.35
CA ALA A 148 18.69 -0.50 -16.63
C ALA A 148 19.38 0.58 -17.48
N PHE A 149 19.70 1.73 -16.89
CA PHE A 149 20.42 2.81 -17.57
C PHE A 149 21.79 2.36 -18.10
N ILE A 150 22.57 1.62 -17.31
CA ILE A 150 23.90 1.13 -17.72
C ILE A 150 23.80 0.07 -18.82
N ASN A 151 22.78 -0.80 -18.76
CA ASN A 151 22.54 -1.81 -19.79
C ASN A 151 22.18 -1.18 -21.15
N ASP A 152 21.31 -0.17 -21.14
CA ASP A 152 20.94 0.61 -22.31
C ASP A 152 22.15 1.36 -22.88
N TRP A 153 22.90 2.04 -22.00
CA TRP A 153 24.06 2.85 -22.35
C TRP A 153 25.16 2.10 -23.12
N PHE A 154 25.56 0.92 -22.61
CA PHE A 154 26.64 0.14 -23.21
C PHE A 154 26.14 -0.77 -24.34
N GLY A 155 24.87 -0.66 -24.76
CA GLY A 155 24.26 -1.55 -25.75
C GLY A 155 24.29 -3.02 -25.29
N LEU A 156 24.24 -3.25 -23.98
CA LEU A 156 24.23 -4.57 -23.34
C LEU A 156 22.83 -5.21 -23.43
N ALA A 157 21.80 -4.39 -23.65
CA ALA A 157 20.46 -4.84 -23.95
C ALA A 157 20.25 -4.90 -25.47
N ASP A 158 20.35 -6.09 -26.05
CA ASP A 158 19.35 -6.43 -27.06
C ASP A 158 18.01 -6.44 -26.33
N ASN A 159 16.99 -5.84 -26.95
CA ASN A 159 15.60 -5.85 -26.54
C ASN A 159 15.30 -7.00 -25.58
N VAL A 160 15.08 -6.67 -24.32
CA VAL A 160 14.40 -7.57 -23.40
C VAL A 160 12.91 -7.56 -23.80
N SER A 161 12.61 -7.98 -25.04
CA SER A 161 11.48 -8.87 -25.28
C SER A 161 11.90 -10.23 -24.69
N SER A 162 12.05 -10.29 -23.37
CA SER A 162 12.27 -11.56 -22.68
C SER A 162 10.97 -11.94 -21.98
N THR A 163 10.08 -12.53 -22.77
CA THR A 163 9.33 -13.70 -22.29
C THR A 163 10.28 -14.77 -21.72
N ASP A 164 11.59 -14.70 -21.98
CA ASP A 164 12.64 -15.50 -21.33
C ASP A 164 13.23 -14.87 -20.05
N ALA A 165 12.36 -14.41 -19.13
CA ALA A 165 12.73 -14.46 -17.72
C ALA A 165 13.07 -15.93 -17.39
N GLY A 166 13.91 -16.19 -16.39
CA GLY A 166 14.18 -17.57 -15.92
C GLY A 166 12.95 -18.22 -15.27
N TRP A 167 11.88 -18.38 -16.04
CA TRP A 167 10.64 -19.07 -15.69
C TRP A 167 10.95 -20.56 -15.56
N ASP A 168 10.45 -21.17 -14.50
CA ASP A 168 10.55 -22.61 -14.37
C ASP A 168 9.63 -23.35 -15.36
N PRO A 169 9.79 -24.67 -15.52
CA PRO A 169 8.98 -25.44 -16.45
C PRO A 169 7.46 -25.37 -16.22
N ASP A 170 7.00 -25.26 -14.97
CA ASP A 170 5.56 -25.14 -14.66
C ASP A 170 5.04 -23.76 -15.08
N GLN A 171 5.81 -22.70 -14.83
CA GLN A 171 5.49 -21.34 -15.27
C GLN A 171 5.48 -21.23 -16.80
N ARG A 172 6.50 -21.75 -17.49
CA ARG A 172 6.54 -21.77 -18.96
C ARG A 172 5.36 -22.52 -19.55
N ARG A 173 4.99 -23.67 -18.97
CA ARG A 173 3.83 -24.44 -19.41
C ARG A 173 2.52 -23.65 -19.34
N VAL A 174 2.39 -22.72 -18.40
CA VAL A 174 1.24 -21.81 -18.34
C VAL A 174 1.38 -20.67 -19.34
N ILE A 175 2.57 -20.08 -19.47
CA ILE A 175 2.81 -18.92 -20.35
C ILE A 175 2.64 -19.32 -21.82
N GLU A 176 3.25 -20.44 -22.23
CA GLU A 176 3.37 -20.92 -23.61
C GLU A 176 2.23 -21.86 -24.04
N ALA A 177 1.21 -22.08 -23.19
CA ALA A 177 0.06 -22.88 -23.60
C ALA A 177 -0.73 -22.18 -24.71
N ASP A 178 -1.34 -22.95 -25.60
CA ASP A 178 -2.11 -22.46 -26.75
C ASP A 178 -3.07 -21.31 -26.39
N SER A 179 -3.28 -20.40 -27.35
CA SER A 179 -4.17 -19.24 -27.20
C SER A 179 -5.60 -19.62 -26.82
N GLU A 180 -6.12 -20.73 -27.34
CA GLU A 180 -7.46 -21.26 -27.05
C GLU A 180 -7.51 -22.07 -25.73
N ALA A 181 -6.36 -22.31 -25.07
CA ALA A 181 -6.31 -23.16 -23.90
C ALA A 181 -7.12 -22.56 -22.73
N ARG A 182 -7.98 -23.40 -22.15
CA ARG A 182 -8.71 -23.11 -20.92
C ARG A 182 -7.99 -23.75 -19.74
N LEU A 183 -7.39 -22.95 -18.87
CA LEU A 183 -6.50 -23.35 -17.79
C LEU A 183 -7.06 -22.94 -16.42
N VAL A 184 -6.99 -23.85 -15.45
CA VAL A 184 -7.11 -23.51 -14.03
C VAL A 184 -5.75 -23.74 -13.38
N VAL A 185 -5.09 -22.66 -13.01
CA VAL A 185 -3.74 -22.65 -12.46
C VAL A 185 -3.82 -22.47 -10.95
N GLU A 186 -3.51 -23.54 -10.22
CA GLU A 186 -3.33 -23.49 -8.78
C GLU A 186 -1.94 -22.95 -8.44
N ALA A 187 -1.89 -21.78 -7.82
CA ALA A 187 -0.65 -21.04 -7.61
C ALA A 187 -0.55 -20.61 -6.15
N GLY A 188 0.28 -21.30 -5.36
CA GLY A 188 0.53 -20.97 -3.96
C GLY A 188 1.20 -19.60 -3.76
N PRO A 189 1.33 -19.12 -2.51
CA PRO A 189 2.00 -17.86 -2.21
C PRO A 189 3.43 -17.88 -2.76
N GLY A 190 3.82 -16.80 -3.45
CA GLY A 190 5.20 -16.61 -3.90
C GLY A 190 5.62 -17.44 -5.11
N THR A 191 4.68 -18.10 -5.80
CA THR A 191 4.92 -18.87 -7.03
C THR A 191 4.94 -18.02 -8.31
N GLY A 192 4.75 -16.70 -8.17
CA GLY A 192 4.76 -15.78 -9.31
C GLY A 192 3.42 -15.62 -10.03
N LYS A 193 2.29 -16.10 -9.47
CA LYS A 193 0.93 -16.03 -10.01
C LYS A 193 0.63 -14.82 -10.91
N THR A 194 0.62 -13.59 -10.37
CA THR A 194 0.31 -12.38 -11.14
C THR A 194 1.38 -12.04 -12.18
N ALA A 195 2.65 -12.42 -11.96
CA ALA A 195 3.71 -12.25 -12.95
C ALA A 195 3.53 -13.22 -14.13
N VAL A 196 3.21 -14.49 -13.86
CA VAL A 196 2.87 -15.51 -14.86
C VAL A 196 1.61 -15.12 -15.63
N ALA A 197 0.59 -14.57 -14.96
CA ALA A 197 -0.61 -14.05 -15.61
C ALA A 197 -0.30 -12.93 -16.61
N CYS A 198 0.55 -11.97 -16.22
CA CYS A 198 0.97 -10.89 -17.12
C CYS A 198 1.87 -11.41 -18.25
N ALA A 199 2.78 -12.33 -17.95
CA ALA A 199 3.70 -12.91 -18.92
C ALA A 199 2.96 -13.77 -19.96
N ARG A 200 1.91 -14.50 -19.56
CA ARG A 200 1.03 -15.23 -20.49
C ARG A 200 0.35 -14.28 -21.47
N LEU A 201 -0.30 -13.21 -20.99
CA LEU A 201 -0.91 -12.23 -21.89
C LEU A 201 0.12 -11.59 -22.82
N ALA A 202 1.31 -11.24 -22.30
CA ALA A 202 2.38 -10.70 -23.11
C ALA A 202 2.86 -11.69 -24.18
N TYR A 203 3.01 -12.98 -23.84
CA TYR A 203 3.35 -14.04 -24.78
C TYR A 203 2.28 -14.19 -25.86
N LEU A 204 1.01 -14.24 -25.49
CA LEU A 204 -0.09 -14.36 -26.46
C LEU A 204 -0.15 -13.17 -27.42
N ILE A 205 0.13 -11.96 -26.95
CA ILE A 205 0.14 -10.75 -27.79
C ILE A 205 1.36 -10.73 -28.72
N ASN A 206 2.54 -11.07 -28.20
CA ASN A 206 3.80 -10.91 -28.94
C ASN A 206 4.11 -12.10 -29.86
N GLU A 207 3.76 -13.32 -29.45
CA GLU A 207 4.17 -14.57 -30.11
C GLU A 207 3.00 -15.28 -30.82
N GLU A 208 1.77 -15.15 -30.30
CA GLU A 208 0.55 -15.76 -30.88
C GLU A 208 -0.33 -14.75 -31.66
N ASP A 209 0.14 -13.51 -31.84
CA ASP A 209 -0.51 -12.44 -32.61
C ASP A 209 -1.95 -12.12 -32.15
N ILE A 210 -2.26 -12.33 -30.87
CA ILE A 210 -3.56 -11.93 -30.30
C ILE A 210 -3.63 -10.40 -30.21
N GLU A 211 -4.69 -9.82 -30.77
CA GLU A 211 -4.91 -8.38 -30.69
C GLU A 211 -5.15 -7.93 -29.23
N PRO A 212 -4.38 -6.95 -28.70
CA PRO A 212 -4.54 -6.48 -27.32
C PRO A 212 -5.98 -6.10 -26.95
N SER A 213 -6.75 -5.51 -27.86
CA SER A 213 -8.15 -5.11 -27.60
C SER A 213 -9.11 -6.28 -27.39
N ASN A 214 -8.70 -7.48 -27.79
CA ASN A 214 -9.45 -8.73 -27.69
C ASN A 214 -9.03 -9.55 -26.45
N THR A 215 -8.19 -8.97 -25.58
CA THR A 215 -7.74 -9.61 -24.33
C THR A 215 -8.32 -8.94 -23.10
N TRP A 216 -8.76 -9.75 -22.13
CA TRP A 216 -9.29 -9.29 -20.85
C TRP A 216 -8.39 -9.74 -19.71
N MET A 217 -8.17 -8.83 -18.76
CA MET A 217 -7.45 -9.12 -17.51
C MET A 217 -8.31 -8.68 -16.33
N ILE A 218 -8.91 -9.65 -15.66
CA ILE A 218 -9.86 -9.46 -14.58
C ILE A 218 -9.15 -9.66 -13.23
N SER A 219 -9.34 -8.73 -12.31
CA SER A 219 -8.89 -8.87 -10.92
C SER A 219 -10.00 -8.48 -9.93
N PHE A 220 -9.81 -8.78 -8.65
CA PHE A 220 -10.78 -8.45 -7.60
C PHE A 220 -10.66 -6.98 -7.13
N THR A 221 -9.44 -6.43 -7.05
CA THR A 221 -9.21 -5.11 -6.43
C THR A 221 -8.64 -4.09 -7.43
N ARG A 222 -8.98 -2.81 -7.23
CA ARG A 222 -8.44 -1.71 -8.05
C ARG A 222 -6.92 -1.52 -7.88
N THR A 223 -6.39 -1.84 -6.69
CA THR A 223 -4.95 -1.80 -6.43
C THR A 223 -4.23 -2.85 -7.28
N ALA A 224 -4.76 -4.08 -7.34
CA ALA A 224 -4.22 -5.12 -8.21
C ALA A 224 -4.30 -4.71 -9.69
N VAL A 225 -5.42 -4.12 -10.14
CA VAL A 225 -5.56 -3.59 -11.51
C VAL A 225 -4.47 -2.57 -11.87
N ALA A 226 -4.14 -1.65 -10.95
CA ALA A 226 -3.08 -0.65 -11.18
C ALA A 226 -1.70 -1.31 -11.29
N GLU A 227 -1.39 -2.28 -10.43
CA GLU A 227 -0.13 -3.04 -10.47
C GLU A 227 -0.01 -3.88 -11.75
N ILE A 228 -1.06 -4.63 -12.10
CA ILE A 228 -1.15 -5.43 -13.32
C ILE A 228 -0.96 -4.56 -14.55
N ARG A 229 -1.60 -3.39 -14.60
CA ARG A 229 -1.45 -2.44 -15.71
C ARG A 229 -0.01 -1.96 -15.87
N ALA A 230 0.63 -1.57 -14.76
CA ALA A 230 2.03 -1.17 -14.78
C ALA A 230 2.96 -2.31 -15.24
N ARG A 231 2.70 -3.54 -14.77
CA ARG A 231 3.47 -4.72 -15.16
C ARG A 231 3.28 -5.10 -16.62
N LEU A 232 2.04 -5.15 -17.12
CA LEU A 232 1.78 -5.40 -18.54
C LEU A 232 2.40 -4.32 -19.42
N HIS A 233 2.35 -3.04 -19.03
CA HIS A 233 3.05 -1.98 -19.74
C HIS A 233 4.56 -2.22 -19.80
N SER A 234 5.17 -2.76 -18.74
CA SER A 234 6.59 -3.14 -18.79
C SER A 234 6.90 -4.33 -19.70
N TYR A 235 5.92 -5.16 -20.05
CA TYR A 235 6.11 -6.35 -20.88
C TYR A 235 5.78 -6.12 -22.37
N VAL A 236 4.76 -5.32 -22.66
CA VAL A 236 4.27 -5.09 -24.05
C VAL A 236 4.25 -3.62 -24.46
N GLY A 237 4.79 -2.71 -23.63
CA GLY A 237 4.82 -1.28 -23.92
C GLY A 237 3.42 -0.68 -24.12
N ASP A 238 3.27 0.17 -25.14
CA ASP A 238 2.01 0.88 -25.41
C ASP A 238 0.85 -0.05 -25.81
N ALA A 239 1.12 -1.28 -26.26
CA ALA A 239 0.08 -2.28 -26.54
C ALA A 239 -0.77 -2.59 -25.30
N SER A 240 -0.21 -2.42 -24.09
CA SER A 240 -0.95 -2.60 -22.83
C SER A 240 -2.15 -1.66 -22.67
N PHE A 241 -2.20 -0.53 -23.40
CA PHE A 241 -3.35 0.37 -23.37
C PHE A 241 -4.57 -0.20 -24.08
N GLY A 242 -4.38 -1.16 -25.00
CA GLY A 242 -5.47 -1.88 -25.68
C GLY A 242 -6.09 -2.98 -24.81
N ILE A 243 -5.33 -3.56 -23.88
CA ILE A 243 -5.79 -4.63 -23.00
C ILE A 243 -6.91 -4.13 -22.08
N ARG A 244 -8.02 -4.88 -22.03
CA ARG A 244 -9.14 -4.57 -21.14
C ARG A 244 -8.83 -5.04 -19.72
N ILE A 245 -8.10 -4.21 -18.97
CA ILE A 245 -7.70 -4.48 -17.57
C ILE A 245 -8.61 -3.75 -16.58
N ALA A 246 -9.48 -4.48 -15.88
CA ALA A 246 -10.35 -3.89 -14.86
C ALA A 246 -10.77 -4.89 -13.77
N THR A 247 -11.46 -4.38 -12.74
CA THR A 247 -12.08 -5.27 -11.75
C THR A 247 -13.32 -5.94 -12.33
N ILE A 248 -13.74 -7.08 -11.78
CA ILE A 248 -14.99 -7.74 -12.22
C ILE A 248 -16.20 -6.80 -12.18
N ASP A 249 -16.35 -6.01 -11.11
CA ASP A 249 -17.44 -5.04 -10.99
C ASP A 249 -17.37 -3.93 -12.05
N SER A 250 -16.16 -3.57 -12.50
CA SER A 250 -15.96 -2.54 -13.52
C SER A 250 -16.28 -3.09 -14.92
N HIS A 251 -15.93 -4.34 -15.21
CA HIS A 251 -16.36 -5.03 -16.43
C HIS A 251 -17.89 -5.21 -16.45
N ALA A 252 -18.48 -5.63 -15.33
CA ALA A 252 -19.94 -5.73 -15.19
C ALA A 252 -20.62 -4.39 -15.51
N TRP A 253 -20.15 -3.30 -14.89
CA TRP A 253 -20.66 -1.97 -15.19
C TRP A 253 -20.49 -1.55 -16.65
N SER A 254 -19.38 -1.92 -17.30
CA SER A 254 -19.15 -1.66 -18.72
C SER A 254 -20.21 -2.33 -19.60
N ILE A 255 -20.50 -3.62 -19.34
CA ILE A 255 -21.55 -4.35 -20.06
C ILE A 255 -22.92 -3.74 -19.76
N HIS A 256 -23.25 -3.50 -18.48
CA HIS A 256 -24.56 -2.97 -18.09
C HIS A 256 -24.84 -1.61 -18.73
N SER A 257 -23.89 -0.67 -18.63
CA SER A 257 -24.07 0.67 -19.18
C SER A 257 -24.01 0.75 -20.71
N GLY A 258 -23.39 -0.23 -21.37
CA GLY A 258 -23.39 -0.35 -22.82
C GLY A 258 -24.71 -0.88 -23.40
N HIS A 259 -25.37 -1.80 -22.69
CA HIS A 259 -26.48 -2.60 -23.22
C HIS A 259 -27.82 -2.38 -22.51
N ASP A 260 -27.85 -1.64 -21.39
CA ASP A 260 -29.08 -1.26 -20.70
C ASP A 260 -29.23 0.27 -20.61
N PRO A 261 -30.17 0.89 -21.36
CA PRO A 261 -30.38 2.34 -21.32
C PRO A 261 -30.89 2.83 -19.96
N ASN A 262 -31.33 1.93 -19.07
CA ASN A 262 -31.74 2.26 -17.71
C ASN A 262 -30.61 2.06 -16.69
N ALA A 263 -29.38 1.73 -17.11
CA ALA A 263 -28.24 1.62 -16.20
C ALA A 263 -28.02 2.93 -15.45
N ARG A 264 -28.02 2.86 -14.11
CA ARG A 264 -27.79 4.01 -13.24
C ARG A 264 -26.54 3.79 -12.41
N LEU A 265 -25.66 4.80 -12.39
CA LEU A 265 -24.49 4.85 -11.52
C LEU A 265 -24.85 4.77 -10.02
N THR A 266 -26.10 5.04 -9.68
CA THR A 266 -26.63 5.01 -8.30
C THR A 266 -27.25 3.67 -7.91
N GLY A 267 -27.28 2.68 -8.80
CA GLY A 267 -27.71 1.32 -8.45
C GLY A 267 -26.72 0.64 -7.52
N SER A 268 -27.16 -0.36 -6.76
CA SER A 268 -26.26 -1.18 -5.95
C SER A 268 -25.38 -2.08 -6.83
N TYR A 269 -24.22 -2.49 -6.32
CA TYR A 269 -23.34 -3.43 -7.02
C TYR A 269 -24.03 -4.76 -7.32
N ASP A 270 -24.84 -5.26 -6.40
CA ASP A 270 -25.53 -6.55 -6.54
C ASP A 270 -26.64 -6.50 -7.61
N GLU A 271 -27.39 -5.40 -7.68
CA GLU A 271 -28.38 -5.18 -8.75
C GLU A 271 -27.69 -5.13 -10.12
N ASN A 272 -26.55 -4.43 -10.22
CA ASN A 272 -25.75 -4.37 -11.44
C ASN A 272 -25.27 -5.78 -11.85
N ILE A 273 -24.69 -6.55 -10.93
CA ILE A 273 -24.22 -7.91 -11.20
C ILE A 273 -25.36 -8.82 -11.67
N THR A 274 -26.50 -8.79 -10.97
CA THR A 274 -27.69 -9.58 -11.32
C THR A 274 -28.15 -9.26 -12.74
N ARG A 275 -28.22 -7.98 -13.09
CA ARG A 275 -28.64 -7.54 -14.42
C ARG A 275 -27.68 -7.98 -15.52
N VAL A 276 -26.38 -7.90 -15.27
CA VAL A 276 -25.37 -8.37 -16.24
C VAL A 276 -25.45 -9.87 -16.45
N ILE A 277 -25.70 -10.66 -15.40
CA ILE A 277 -25.91 -12.11 -15.53
C ILE A 277 -27.11 -12.42 -16.45
N GLU A 278 -28.19 -11.65 -16.36
CA GLU A 278 -29.34 -11.80 -17.27
C GLU A 278 -28.97 -11.46 -18.72
N LEU A 279 -28.24 -10.36 -18.93
CA LEU A 279 -27.78 -9.93 -20.25
C LEU A 279 -26.87 -10.99 -20.89
N LEU A 280 -25.88 -11.51 -20.15
CA LEU A 280 -25.00 -12.58 -20.63
C LEU A 280 -25.75 -13.83 -21.11
N LYS A 281 -26.91 -14.13 -20.52
CA LYS A 281 -27.71 -15.32 -20.84
C LYS A 281 -28.67 -15.14 -22.01
N ALA A 282 -29.11 -13.91 -22.28
CA ALA A 282 -30.27 -13.67 -23.15
C ALA A 282 -30.05 -12.63 -24.25
N ASP A 283 -29.03 -11.79 -24.12
CA ASP A 283 -28.77 -10.68 -25.04
C ASP A 283 -27.78 -11.10 -26.13
N GLU A 284 -28.16 -10.89 -27.40
CA GLU A 284 -27.36 -11.27 -28.56
C GLU A 284 -26.31 -10.21 -28.91
N ASP A 285 -26.55 -8.92 -28.62
CA ASP A 285 -25.56 -7.86 -28.86
C ASP A 285 -24.37 -8.04 -27.89
N VAL A 286 -24.64 -8.47 -26.65
CA VAL A 286 -23.61 -8.87 -25.70
C VAL A 286 -22.85 -10.11 -26.18
N ALA A 287 -23.53 -11.06 -26.84
CA ALA A 287 -22.88 -12.23 -27.43
C ALA A 287 -21.88 -11.83 -28.52
N ASP A 288 -22.31 -10.94 -29.43
CA ASP A 288 -21.50 -10.46 -30.53
C ASP A 288 -20.27 -9.68 -30.03
N GLU A 289 -20.42 -8.89 -28.96
CA GLU A 289 -19.28 -8.21 -28.32
C GLU A 289 -18.29 -9.22 -27.72
N LEU A 290 -18.80 -10.24 -27.01
CA LEU A 290 -17.96 -11.29 -26.41
C LEU A 290 -17.33 -12.21 -27.45
N ALA A 291 -17.91 -12.34 -28.64
CA ALA A 291 -17.38 -13.13 -29.74
C ALA A 291 -16.04 -12.61 -30.28
N GLN A 292 -15.71 -11.33 -30.02
CA GLN A 292 -14.43 -10.74 -30.39
C GLN A 292 -13.32 -11.01 -29.38
N ILE A 293 -13.63 -11.64 -28.24
CA ILE A 293 -12.65 -11.88 -27.18
C ILE A 293 -11.92 -13.18 -27.45
N GLU A 294 -10.60 -13.10 -27.54
CA GLU A 294 -9.73 -14.23 -27.87
C GLU A 294 -9.15 -14.87 -26.60
N HIS A 295 -8.89 -14.06 -25.56
CA HIS A 295 -8.37 -14.58 -24.30
C HIS A 295 -8.81 -13.79 -23.07
N VAL A 296 -9.18 -14.51 -22.01
CA VAL A 296 -9.51 -13.94 -20.69
C VAL A 296 -8.59 -14.50 -19.61
N VAL A 297 -7.91 -13.62 -18.88
CA VAL A 297 -7.15 -13.97 -17.67
C VAL A 297 -7.86 -13.46 -16.43
N ILE A 298 -8.02 -14.32 -15.44
CA ILE A 298 -8.66 -14.02 -14.15
C ILE A 298 -7.63 -14.25 -13.04
N ASP A 299 -7.23 -13.18 -12.36
CA ASP A 299 -6.34 -13.24 -11.19
C ASP A 299 -7.15 -13.22 -9.88
N GLU A 300 -6.57 -13.82 -8.83
CA GLU A 300 -7.17 -13.90 -7.48
C GLU A 300 -8.58 -14.51 -7.47
N ALA A 301 -8.84 -15.54 -8.30
CA ALA A 301 -10.20 -16.07 -8.49
C ALA A 301 -10.82 -16.65 -7.21
N GLN A 302 -10.01 -17.01 -6.20
CA GLN A 302 -10.51 -17.45 -4.90
C GLN A 302 -11.23 -16.34 -4.10
N ASP A 303 -11.08 -15.07 -4.50
CA ASP A 303 -11.74 -13.92 -3.86
C ASP A 303 -13.10 -13.60 -4.50
N LEU A 304 -13.43 -14.27 -5.59
CA LEU A 304 -14.71 -14.14 -6.29
C LEU A 304 -15.72 -15.10 -5.64
N VAL A 305 -16.53 -14.55 -4.74
CA VAL A 305 -17.56 -15.28 -3.97
C VAL A 305 -18.97 -14.74 -4.25
N GLY A 306 -20.00 -15.52 -3.91
CA GLY A 306 -21.41 -15.12 -4.11
C GLY A 306 -21.73 -14.77 -5.56
N GLN A 307 -22.46 -13.67 -5.77
CA GLN A 307 -22.89 -13.24 -7.11
C GLN A 307 -21.74 -12.93 -8.08
N ARG A 308 -20.54 -12.56 -7.56
CA ARG A 308 -19.36 -12.35 -8.41
C ARG A 308 -18.85 -13.66 -9.00
N ALA A 309 -18.94 -14.77 -8.25
CA ALA A 309 -18.65 -16.09 -8.78
C ALA A 309 -19.66 -16.48 -9.85
N ASP A 310 -20.95 -16.23 -9.60
CA ASP A 310 -22.04 -16.53 -10.55
C ASP A 310 -21.87 -15.72 -11.86
N LEU A 311 -21.38 -14.47 -11.77
CA LEU A 311 -21.07 -13.64 -12.92
C LEU A 311 -19.91 -14.18 -13.76
N ILE A 312 -18.83 -14.63 -13.15
CA ILE A 312 -17.71 -15.26 -13.88
C ILE A 312 -18.16 -16.54 -14.55
N GLU A 313 -18.96 -17.36 -13.87
CA GLU A 313 -19.52 -18.59 -14.43
C GLU A 313 -20.37 -18.27 -15.67
N ALA A 314 -21.29 -17.31 -15.58
CA ALA A 314 -22.10 -16.87 -16.72
C ALA A 314 -21.27 -16.27 -17.86
N LEU A 315 -20.20 -15.52 -17.55
CA LEU A 315 -19.30 -14.96 -18.55
C LEU A 315 -18.56 -16.07 -19.29
N VAL A 316 -17.93 -17.00 -18.58
CA VAL A 316 -17.17 -18.12 -19.16
C VAL A 316 -18.07 -19.04 -20.01
N ASP A 317 -19.31 -19.25 -19.58
CA ASP A 317 -20.31 -20.01 -20.35
C ASP A 317 -20.73 -19.31 -21.65
N ARG A 318 -20.69 -17.96 -21.69
CA ARG A 318 -21.06 -17.17 -22.86
C ARG A 318 -19.90 -16.95 -23.84
N LEU A 319 -18.65 -17.09 -23.39
CA LEU A 319 -17.46 -16.94 -24.24
C LEU A 319 -17.41 -18.02 -25.35
N PRO A 320 -16.92 -17.67 -26.55
CA PRO A 320 -16.72 -18.63 -27.65
C PRO A 320 -15.88 -19.85 -27.24
N SER A 321 -16.11 -21.00 -27.88
CA SER A 321 -15.40 -22.24 -27.53
C SER A 321 -13.90 -22.19 -27.84
N ASP A 322 -13.51 -21.37 -28.81
CA ASP A 322 -12.14 -21.03 -29.23
C ASP A 322 -11.52 -19.88 -28.41
N CYS A 323 -12.30 -19.19 -27.57
CA CYS A 323 -11.75 -18.24 -26.60
C CYS A 323 -11.03 -19.00 -25.48
N GLY A 324 -9.73 -18.70 -25.30
CA GLY A 324 -8.96 -19.20 -24.17
C GLY A 324 -9.29 -18.50 -22.87
N VAL A 325 -9.13 -19.22 -21.76
CA VAL A 325 -9.45 -18.71 -20.41
C VAL A 325 -8.42 -19.20 -19.41
N THR A 326 -7.70 -18.31 -18.76
CA THR A 326 -6.69 -18.68 -17.75
C THR A 326 -7.07 -18.15 -16.39
N ILE A 327 -7.30 -19.05 -15.44
CA ILE A 327 -7.79 -18.70 -14.10
C ILE A 327 -6.72 -19.04 -13.08
N PHE A 328 -6.24 -18.04 -12.36
CA PHE A 328 -5.26 -18.20 -11.31
C PHE A 328 -5.92 -18.13 -9.93
N ALA A 329 -5.61 -19.09 -9.06
CA ALA A 329 -6.17 -19.11 -7.72
C ALA A 329 -5.31 -19.82 -6.66
N ASP A 330 -5.55 -19.48 -5.40
CA ASP A 330 -5.02 -20.18 -4.23
C ASP A 330 -6.11 -20.39 -3.17
N GLU A 331 -6.71 -21.59 -3.13
CA GLU A 331 -7.78 -21.91 -2.16
C GLU A 331 -7.34 -21.74 -0.69
N ALA A 332 -6.05 -21.89 -0.39
CA ALA A 332 -5.52 -21.68 0.96
C ALA A 332 -5.60 -20.22 1.40
N GLN A 333 -5.70 -19.28 0.44
CA GLN A 333 -5.84 -17.85 0.71
C GLN A 333 -7.29 -17.36 0.64
N ALA A 334 -8.28 -18.24 0.46
CA ALA A 334 -9.70 -17.88 0.42
C ALA A 334 -10.23 -17.52 1.82
N ILE A 335 -10.27 -16.22 2.15
CA ILE A 335 -10.68 -15.68 3.47
C ILE A 335 -11.78 -14.60 3.38
N TYR A 336 -12.40 -14.41 2.22
CA TYR A 336 -13.56 -13.50 2.05
C TYR A 336 -14.90 -14.25 2.05
N GLY A 337 -14.89 -15.58 2.17
CA GLY A 337 -16.05 -16.45 1.95
C GLY A 337 -17.16 -16.40 3.02
N PHE A 338 -16.86 -15.95 4.24
CA PHE A 338 -17.87 -15.81 5.30
C PHE A 338 -17.95 -14.40 5.89
N SER A 339 -16.99 -13.53 5.54
CA SER A 339 -16.86 -12.17 6.05
C SER A 339 -17.67 -11.14 5.26
N ASP A 340 -18.83 -11.51 4.72
CA ASP A 340 -19.80 -10.54 4.19
C ASP A 340 -20.54 -9.81 5.34
N ASP A 341 -19.84 -9.52 6.44
CA ASP A 341 -20.32 -8.74 7.59
C ASP A 341 -20.44 -7.23 7.26
N SER A 342 -20.03 -6.80 6.06
CA SER A 342 -20.43 -5.49 5.51
C SER A 342 -21.90 -5.42 5.10
N ILE A 343 -22.57 -6.57 4.99
CA ILE A 343 -24.03 -6.70 4.85
C ILE A 343 -24.47 -7.51 6.05
N GLY A 344 -24.70 -6.82 7.18
CA GLY A 344 -24.79 -7.45 8.50
C GLY A 344 -25.55 -8.77 8.53
N ARG A 345 -24.98 -9.77 9.21
CA ARG A 345 -25.64 -11.04 9.56
C ARG A 345 -27.11 -10.78 9.92
N GLN A 346 -28.04 -11.03 9.00
CA GLN A 346 -29.36 -11.45 9.41
C GLN A 346 -29.16 -12.83 10.02
N LYS A 347 -29.12 -12.87 11.35
CA LYS A 347 -29.31 -14.10 12.12
C LYS A 347 -30.66 -14.69 11.72
N GLY A 348 -30.66 -15.58 10.71
CA GLY A 348 -31.87 -16.26 10.24
C GLY A 348 -31.89 -16.49 8.74
N GLY A 349 -31.01 -17.35 8.23
CA GLY A 349 -31.06 -17.82 6.84
C GLY A 349 -30.15 -19.03 6.65
N VAL A 350 -30.70 -20.24 6.77
CA VAL A 350 -30.02 -21.49 6.44
C VAL A 350 -30.07 -21.65 4.93
N SER A 351 -29.17 -20.99 4.21
CA SER A 351 -28.86 -21.35 2.82
C SER A 351 -27.52 -22.04 2.82
N GLU A 352 -27.48 -23.31 2.40
CA GLU A 352 -26.24 -24.07 2.26
C GLU A 352 -25.23 -23.26 1.41
N PRO A 353 -23.97 -23.14 1.85
CA PRO A 353 -22.96 -22.46 1.05
C PRO A 353 -22.82 -23.18 -0.30
N GLY A 354 -23.07 -22.47 -1.39
CA GLY A 354 -22.84 -22.99 -2.74
C GLY A 354 -21.38 -23.41 -2.94
N LYS A 355 -21.12 -24.31 -3.89
CA LYS A 355 -19.74 -24.78 -4.19
C LYS A 355 -18.82 -23.58 -4.51
N PRO A 356 -17.54 -23.60 -4.09
CA PRO A 356 -16.55 -22.59 -4.50
C PRO A 356 -16.44 -22.49 -6.02
N LEU A 357 -16.11 -21.30 -6.55
CA LEU A 357 -16.01 -21.05 -8.00
C LEU A 357 -15.13 -22.08 -8.73
N LEU A 358 -13.96 -22.40 -8.16
CA LEU A 358 -13.04 -23.37 -8.77
C LEU A 358 -13.62 -24.78 -8.85
N ASP A 359 -14.37 -25.21 -7.83
CA ASP A 359 -15.04 -26.52 -7.85
C ASP A 359 -16.14 -26.58 -8.92
N ARG A 360 -16.83 -25.45 -9.17
CA ARG A 360 -17.81 -25.34 -10.26
C ARG A 360 -17.12 -25.46 -11.62
N LEU A 361 -16.10 -24.63 -11.85
CA LEU A 361 -15.39 -24.59 -13.13
C LEU A 361 -14.67 -25.89 -13.46
N ARG A 362 -14.05 -26.55 -12.47
CA ARG A 362 -13.43 -27.88 -12.63
C ARG A 362 -14.46 -28.99 -12.86
N GLY A 363 -15.66 -28.86 -12.29
CA GLY A 363 -16.71 -29.88 -12.34
C GLY A 363 -17.43 -29.98 -13.69
N VAL A 364 -17.43 -28.91 -14.48
CA VAL A 364 -18.10 -28.87 -15.78
C VAL A 364 -17.14 -29.35 -16.87
N LYS A 365 -17.14 -30.66 -17.14
CA LYS A 365 -16.33 -31.28 -18.23
C LYS A 365 -16.53 -30.61 -19.60
N ALA A 366 -17.68 -30.00 -19.84
CA ALA A 366 -17.99 -29.30 -21.09
C ALA A 366 -17.15 -28.02 -21.30
N LEU A 367 -16.62 -27.42 -20.22
CA LEU A 367 -15.80 -26.20 -20.30
C LEU A 367 -14.33 -26.46 -20.63
N GLY A 368 -13.89 -27.71 -20.68
CA GLY A 368 -12.57 -28.08 -21.19
C GLY A 368 -11.35 -27.63 -20.36
N PHE A 369 -11.54 -27.22 -19.10
CA PHE A 369 -10.44 -26.71 -18.27
C PHE A 369 -9.37 -27.76 -17.95
N THR A 370 -8.11 -27.42 -18.23
CA THR A 370 -6.94 -28.20 -17.85
C THR A 370 -6.34 -27.67 -16.55
N PRO A 371 -6.20 -28.51 -15.50
CA PRO A 371 -5.56 -28.08 -14.27
C PRO A 371 -4.04 -28.05 -14.40
N LEU A 372 -3.43 -26.96 -13.96
CA LEU A 372 -1.97 -26.80 -13.81
C LEU A 372 -1.65 -26.31 -12.39
N VAL A 373 -0.42 -26.55 -11.94
CA VAL A 373 0.03 -26.17 -10.60
C VAL A 373 1.40 -25.50 -10.70
N LEU A 374 1.59 -24.38 -10.01
CA LEU A 374 2.90 -23.77 -9.84
C LEU A 374 3.49 -24.19 -8.49
N THR A 375 4.66 -24.82 -8.52
CA THR A 375 5.24 -25.47 -7.33
C THR A 375 6.40 -24.70 -6.71
N GLU A 376 7.21 -24.02 -7.52
CA GLU A 376 8.42 -23.32 -7.06
C GLU A 376 8.12 -21.98 -6.37
N ILE A 377 8.81 -21.71 -5.27
CA ILE A 377 8.59 -20.52 -4.44
C ILE A 377 9.76 -19.53 -4.58
N TYR A 378 9.45 -18.36 -5.16
CA TYR A 378 10.41 -17.29 -5.46
C TYR A 378 10.38 -16.15 -4.45
N ARG A 379 9.26 -15.96 -3.72
CA ARG A 379 9.06 -14.82 -2.82
C ARG A 379 10.04 -14.77 -1.65
N THR A 380 10.55 -15.93 -1.21
CA THR A 380 11.33 -16.02 0.02
C THR A 380 12.50 -17.00 -0.07
N SER A 381 13.61 -16.63 0.57
CA SER A 381 14.74 -17.50 0.85
C SER A 381 14.74 -18.05 2.29
N SER A 382 13.82 -17.61 3.16
CA SER A 382 13.74 -18.12 4.54
C SER A 382 13.28 -19.58 4.53
N PRO A 383 14.02 -20.51 5.15
CA PRO A 383 13.63 -21.92 5.23
C PRO A 383 12.28 -22.12 5.94
N GLY A 384 12.01 -21.34 6.97
CA GLY A 384 10.75 -21.38 7.72
C GLY A 384 9.56 -20.95 6.87
N LEU A 385 9.70 -19.81 6.18
CA LEU A 385 8.67 -19.32 5.26
C LEU A 385 8.43 -20.27 4.08
N ARG A 386 9.47 -20.90 3.52
CA ARG A 386 9.29 -21.91 2.46
C ARG A 386 8.41 -23.07 2.92
N LYS A 387 8.64 -23.59 4.13
CA LYS A 387 7.81 -24.66 4.71
C LYS A 387 6.38 -24.20 5.00
N ILE A 388 6.20 -22.93 5.42
CA ILE A 388 4.85 -22.36 5.55
C ILE A 388 4.16 -22.37 4.18
N PHE A 389 4.84 -21.91 3.13
CA PHE A 389 4.25 -21.73 1.80
C PHE A 389 3.95 -23.06 1.09
N SER A 390 4.66 -24.14 1.44
CA SER A 390 4.48 -25.48 0.89
C SER A 390 3.75 -26.44 1.84
N GLU A 391 4.40 -26.88 2.92
CA GLU A 391 3.90 -27.91 3.84
C GLU A 391 2.64 -27.45 4.56
N LEU A 392 2.67 -26.26 5.20
CA LEU A 392 1.50 -25.75 5.92
C LEU A 392 0.35 -25.41 4.95
N ARG A 393 0.66 -24.93 3.75
CA ARG A 393 -0.36 -24.76 2.69
C ARG A 393 -1.06 -26.07 2.39
N SER A 394 -0.31 -27.15 2.22
CA SER A 394 -0.88 -28.49 1.98
C SER A 394 -1.78 -28.93 3.12
N ASP A 395 -1.39 -28.65 4.37
CA ASP A 395 -2.20 -29.00 5.55
C ASP A 395 -3.53 -28.24 5.60
N VAL A 396 -3.51 -26.95 5.25
CA VAL A 396 -4.72 -26.10 5.21
C VAL A 396 -5.68 -26.53 4.09
N LEU A 397 -5.15 -27.06 2.98
CA LEU A 397 -5.95 -27.55 1.85
C LEU A 397 -6.47 -28.98 2.03
N ASP A 398 -5.83 -29.78 2.88
CA ASP A 398 -6.18 -31.18 3.07
C ASP A 398 -7.53 -31.32 3.79
N LYS A 399 -8.58 -31.63 3.00
CA LYS A 399 -9.93 -31.87 3.50
C LYS A 399 -10.02 -33.01 4.53
N GLN A 400 -9.03 -33.91 4.60
CA GLN A 400 -8.98 -34.94 5.65
C GLN A 400 -8.53 -34.40 7.01
N LYS A 401 -7.78 -33.28 7.02
CA LYS A 401 -7.35 -32.56 8.22
C LYS A 401 -8.36 -31.52 8.69
N HIS A 402 -9.45 -31.34 7.95
CA HIS A 402 -10.59 -30.49 8.32
C HIS A 402 -11.44 -31.16 9.43
N LEU A 403 -10.77 -31.62 10.47
CA LEU A 403 -11.30 -32.10 11.74
C LEU A 403 -10.98 -31.04 12.80
N GLY A 404 -11.68 -31.07 13.94
CA GLY A 404 -11.45 -30.08 14.99
C GLY A 404 -10.00 -30.05 15.47
N GLY A 405 -9.42 -28.85 15.62
CA GLY A 405 -8.03 -28.63 16.04
C GLY A 405 -7.12 -27.99 14.98
N LEU A 406 -7.55 -27.90 13.71
CA LEU A 406 -6.73 -27.38 12.61
C LEU A 406 -6.18 -25.96 12.87
N HIS A 407 -6.95 -25.08 13.50
CA HIS A 407 -6.49 -23.73 13.82
C HIS A 407 -5.32 -23.76 14.82
N VAL A 408 -5.41 -24.60 15.85
CA VAL A 408 -4.35 -24.74 16.87
C VAL A 408 -3.09 -25.32 16.24
N GLU A 409 -3.21 -26.38 15.45
CA GLU A 409 -2.07 -26.98 14.73
C GLU A 409 -1.41 -25.99 13.77
N THR A 410 -2.21 -25.18 13.06
CA THR A 410 -1.72 -24.13 12.16
C THR A 410 -0.94 -23.07 12.94
N ALA A 411 -1.48 -22.59 14.06
CA ALA A 411 -0.81 -21.60 14.90
C ALA A 411 0.52 -22.13 15.48
N GLU A 412 0.56 -23.39 15.92
CA GLU A 412 1.77 -24.05 16.44
C GLU A 412 2.84 -24.22 15.36
N LYS A 413 2.45 -24.64 14.15
CA LYS A 413 3.37 -24.75 13.02
C LYS A 413 3.93 -23.38 12.61
N ILE A 414 3.09 -22.35 12.55
CA ILE A 414 3.54 -20.98 12.27
C ILE A 414 4.54 -20.51 13.32
N ARG A 415 4.29 -20.75 14.62
CA ARG A 415 5.24 -20.44 15.70
C ARG A 415 6.57 -21.16 15.48
N ALA A 416 6.52 -22.47 15.27
CA ALA A 416 7.71 -23.31 15.12
C ALA A 416 8.58 -22.93 13.90
N LEU A 417 7.95 -22.38 12.85
CA LEU A 417 8.62 -21.98 11.60
C LEU A 417 8.97 -20.48 11.53
N ALA A 418 8.56 -19.66 12.51
CA ALA A 418 8.88 -18.24 12.56
C ALA A 418 10.36 -18.00 12.95
N ASP A 419 10.93 -16.90 12.47
CA ASP A 419 12.34 -16.56 12.75
C ASP A 419 12.51 -16.07 14.19
N GLN A 420 11.49 -15.43 14.76
CA GLN A 420 11.48 -14.95 16.14
C GLN A 420 10.10 -15.14 16.79
N GLN A 421 10.09 -15.30 18.11
CA GLN A 421 8.88 -15.52 18.90
C GLN A 421 8.84 -14.64 20.15
N GLY A 422 7.63 -14.44 20.68
CA GLY A 422 7.43 -13.84 22.01
C GLY A 422 7.43 -12.31 22.03
N LEU A 423 7.42 -11.66 20.86
CA LEU A 423 7.34 -10.20 20.77
C LEU A 423 5.95 -9.73 21.23
N LYS A 424 5.91 -8.92 22.29
CA LYS A 424 4.68 -8.23 22.68
C LYS A 424 4.61 -6.89 21.98
N TRP A 425 3.43 -6.54 21.45
CA TRP A 425 3.25 -5.26 20.77
C TRP A 425 3.48 -4.04 21.68
N THR A 426 3.36 -4.19 23.01
CA THR A 426 3.69 -3.16 24.00
C THR A 426 5.19 -2.93 24.20
N GLU A 427 6.02 -3.86 23.74
CA GLU A 427 7.48 -3.83 23.89
C GLU A 427 8.19 -3.38 22.58
N MET A 428 7.41 -3.17 21.51
CA MET A 428 7.87 -2.73 20.19
C MET A 428 8.35 -1.27 20.21
N LYS A 429 9.50 -1.01 19.57
CA LYS A 429 10.06 0.35 19.41
C LYS A 429 10.11 0.76 17.94
N VAL A 430 10.13 2.07 17.70
CA VAL A 430 10.23 2.65 16.35
C VAL A 430 11.45 2.15 15.57
N ALA A 431 12.58 2.02 16.24
CA ALA A 431 13.83 1.58 15.62
C ALA A 431 13.78 0.12 15.12
N ASP A 432 12.80 -0.67 15.55
CA ASP A 432 12.67 -2.08 15.18
C ASP A 432 11.93 -2.29 13.86
N PHE A 433 11.32 -1.23 13.28
CA PHE A 433 10.44 -1.34 12.11
C PHE A 433 10.75 -0.33 11.02
N SER A 434 10.71 -0.82 9.78
CA SER A 434 10.69 0.00 8.57
C SER A 434 9.28 0.49 8.25
N SER A 435 9.16 1.42 7.31
CA SER A 435 7.85 1.86 6.82
C SER A 435 7.07 0.74 6.14
N ASP A 436 7.72 -0.26 5.58
CA ASP A 436 7.05 -1.29 4.78
C ASP A 436 6.66 -2.53 5.60
N ASP A 437 7.09 -2.61 6.85
CA ASP A 437 6.77 -3.75 7.72
C ASP A 437 5.28 -3.80 8.08
N LEU A 438 4.76 -5.03 8.26
CA LEU A 438 3.37 -5.24 8.65
C LEU A 438 3.26 -5.76 10.08
N LEU A 439 2.39 -5.13 10.87
CA LEU A 439 1.92 -5.63 12.16
C LEU A 439 0.48 -6.11 11.99
N LEU A 440 0.30 -7.42 11.95
CA LEU A 440 -0.97 -8.05 11.58
C LEU A 440 -1.65 -8.65 12.81
N PHE A 441 -2.89 -8.22 13.02
CA PHE A 441 -3.77 -8.72 14.08
C PHE A 441 -4.96 -9.47 13.47
N ARG A 442 -5.61 -10.31 14.28
CA ARG A 442 -6.80 -11.04 13.83
C ARG A 442 -8.02 -10.11 13.74
N THR A 443 -8.24 -9.27 14.74
CA THR A 443 -9.49 -8.51 14.92
C THR A 443 -9.26 -7.00 14.87
N ARG A 444 -10.31 -6.26 14.48
CA ARG A 444 -10.31 -4.79 14.51
C ARG A 444 -10.04 -4.24 15.91
N SER A 445 -10.63 -4.84 16.94
CA SER A 445 -10.42 -4.42 18.34
C SER A 445 -8.97 -4.51 18.78
N GLU A 446 -8.22 -5.50 18.29
CA GLU A 446 -6.80 -5.63 18.60
C GLU A 446 -5.97 -4.53 17.93
N VAL A 447 -6.24 -4.23 16.66
CA VAL A 447 -5.59 -3.11 15.96
C VAL A 447 -5.87 -1.79 16.66
N LEU A 448 -7.14 -1.56 17.04
CA LEU A 448 -7.58 -0.38 17.75
C LEU A 448 -6.93 -0.27 19.14
N MET A 449 -6.80 -1.39 19.86
CA MET A 449 -6.04 -1.46 21.12
C MET A 449 -4.55 -1.13 20.92
N ALA A 450 -3.92 -1.73 19.91
CA ALA A 450 -2.52 -1.46 19.60
C ALA A 450 -2.34 0.02 19.28
N SER A 451 -3.15 0.60 18.38
CA SER A 451 -3.08 2.01 18.01
C SER A 451 -3.30 2.97 19.19
N GLN A 452 -4.19 2.60 20.12
CA GLN A 452 -4.51 3.39 21.30
C GLN A 452 -3.35 3.48 22.32
N PHE A 453 -2.49 2.46 22.39
CA PHE A 453 -1.47 2.37 23.43
C PHE A 453 -0.04 2.26 22.90
N CYS A 454 0.14 2.14 21.59
CA CYS A 454 1.44 2.15 20.95
C CYS A 454 1.90 3.59 20.73
N ASP A 455 3.13 3.89 21.15
CA ASP A 455 3.77 5.20 20.93
C ASP A 455 4.47 5.30 19.56
N LEU A 456 4.57 4.18 18.83
CA LEU A 456 5.12 4.13 17.48
C LEU A 456 4.21 4.92 16.53
N PRO A 457 4.71 5.92 15.78
CA PRO A 457 4.01 6.42 14.60
C PRO A 457 3.74 5.27 13.63
N HIS A 458 2.51 5.14 13.16
CA HIS A 458 2.12 4.02 12.30
C HIS A 458 1.00 4.40 11.34
N ARG A 459 0.85 3.58 10.31
CA ARG A 459 -0.27 3.65 9.37
C ARG A 459 -1.25 2.54 9.67
N LEU A 460 -2.53 2.88 9.74
CA LEU A 460 -3.60 1.93 9.99
C LEU A 460 -4.22 1.48 8.68
N ARG A 461 -4.46 0.17 8.60
CA ARG A 461 -5.22 -0.46 7.52
C ARG A 461 -6.34 -1.30 8.10
N LEU A 462 -7.54 -0.74 8.02
CA LEU A 462 -8.74 -1.26 8.64
C LEU A 462 -9.91 -1.07 7.67
N SER A 463 -10.80 -2.06 7.56
CA SER A 463 -12.01 -1.94 6.74
C SER A 463 -12.89 -0.76 7.21
N GLY A 464 -13.57 -0.08 6.30
CA GLY A 464 -14.44 1.06 6.63
C GLY A 464 -13.70 2.37 6.97
N PHE A 465 -12.37 2.41 6.94
CA PHE A 465 -11.63 3.67 6.80
C PHE A 465 -11.32 3.89 5.32
N GLY A 466 -11.73 5.05 4.79
CA GLY A 466 -11.51 5.41 3.39
C GLY A 466 -10.10 5.93 3.12
N VAL A 467 -9.82 6.16 1.85
CA VAL A 467 -8.66 6.96 1.41
C VAL A 467 -8.75 8.36 2.03
N THR A 468 -7.61 8.92 2.40
CA THR A 468 -7.56 10.25 3.05
C THR A 468 -6.75 11.22 2.25
N LEU A 469 -7.05 12.51 2.37
CA LEU A 469 -6.23 13.56 1.76
C LEU A 469 -5.08 13.94 2.71
N PRO A 470 -3.87 14.19 2.18
CA PRO A 470 -2.71 14.58 2.97
C PRO A 470 -2.91 15.95 3.63
N ALA A 471 -2.37 16.14 4.83
CA ALA A 471 -2.51 17.38 5.61
C ALA A 471 -1.94 18.61 4.89
N TRP A 472 -0.91 18.42 4.05
CA TRP A 472 -0.27 19.53 3.34
C TRP A 472 -1.25 20.33 2.47
N LEU A 473 -2.31 19.71 1.94
CA LEU A 473 -3.32 20.41 1.15
C LEU A 473 -4.00 21.51 1.96
N ALA A 474 -4.50 21.19 3.15
CA ALA A 474 -5.10 22.19 4.03
C ALA A 474 -4.06 23.18 4.58
N ILE A 475 -2.86 22.73 4.95
CA ILE A 475 -1.81 23.64 5.43
C ILE A 475 -1.45 24.68 4.35
N CYS A 476 -1.33 24.25 3.09
CA CYS A 476 -1.04 25.14 1.96
C CYS A 476 -2.22 26.06 1.62
N PHE A 477 -3.46 25.56 1.65
CA PHE A 477 -4.60 26.22 1.01
C PHE A 477 -5.71 26.69 1.95
N ALA A 478 -5.58 26.54 3.28
CA ALA A 478 -6.62 26.90 4.24
C ALA A 478 -7.14 28.34 4.11
N ASP A 479 -6.31 29.28 3.66
CA ASP A 479 -6.64 30.69 3.46
C ASP A 479 -6.49 31.15 1.99
N PHE A 480 -6.27 30.22 1.06
CA PHE A 480 -6.11 30.55 -0.36
C PHE A 480 -7.48 30.65 -1.04
N VAL A 481 -7.82 31.85 -1.52
CA VAL A 481 -9.15 32.17 -2.08
C VAL A 481 -9.14 32.54 -3.56
N ASP A 482 -7.96 32.72 -4.17
CA ASP A 482 -7.87 33.03 -5.59
C ASP A 482 -8.34 31.82 -6.43
N PRO A 483 -9.01 32.07 -7.58
CA PRO A 483 -9.54 31.00 -8.41
C PRO A 483 -8.46 30.13 -9.07
N PHE A 484 -7.25 30.68 -9.23
CA PHE A 484 -6.14 30.02 -9.91
C PHE A 484 -4.85 30.18 -9.10
N ILE A 485 -4.02 29.14 -9.09
CA ILE A 485 -2.68 29.20 -8.53
C ILE A 485 -1.65 28.82 -9.59
N ALA A 486 -0.60 29.62 -9.71
CA ALA A 486 0.56 29.33 -10.55
C ALA A 486 1.64 28.59 -9.74
N GLU A 487 2.50 27.83 -10.44
CA GLU A 487 3.54 27.00 -9.82
C GLU A 487 4.41 27.78 -8.83
N ARG A 488 4.91 28.96 -9.22
CA ARG A 488 5.73 29.80 -8.35
C ARG A 488 5.02 30.14 -7.03
N ARG A 489 3.75 30.52 -7.10
CA ARG A 489 2.96 30.87 -5.91
C ARG A 489 2.72 29.65 -5.03
N PHE A 490 2.51 28.48 -5.63
CA PHE A 490 2.42 27.22 -4.89
C PHE A 490 3.74 26.89 -4.18
N LEU A 491 4.88 27.00 -4.86
CA LEU A 491 6.20 26.76 -4.28
C LEU A 491 6.48 27.72 -3.11
N ASP A 492 6.11 29.01 -3.23
CA ASP A 492 6.23 29.98 -2.14
C ASP A 492 5.40 29.56 -0.90
N LEU A 493 4.16 29.09 -1.11
CA LEU A 493 3.31 28.59 -0.02
C LEU A 493 3.88 27.32 0.61
N TRP A 494 4.39 26.40 -0.22
CA TRP A 494 5.01 25.17 0.25
C TRP A 494 6.24 25.45 1.11
N ALA A 495 7.15 26.30 0.65
CA ALA A 495 8.35 26.66 1.39
C ALA A 495 7.99 27.31 2.74
N ALA A 496 7.00 28.21 2.74
CA ALA A 496 6.58 28.93 3.93
C ALA A 496 5.83 28.05 4.96
N ARG A 497 5.11 27.03 4.51
CA ARG A 497 4.12 26.32 5.35
C ARG A 497 4.37 24.82 5.52
N ILE A 498 5.20 24.20 4.68
CA ILE A 498 5.40 22.74 4.65
C ILE A 498 6.84 22.34 4.95
N GLU A 499 7.83 22.98 4.31
CA GLU A 499 9.23 22.52 4.22
C GLU A 499 9.94 22.30 5.59
N ASN A 500 9.34 22.77 6.69
CA ASN A 500 9.82 22.55 8.06
C ASN A 500 8.69 22.18 9.07
N MET A 501 7.49 21.83 8.60
CA MET A 501 6.32 21.58 9.47
C MET A 501 5.70 20.20 9.30
N ALA A 502 5.75 19.65 8.09
CA ALA A 502 5.25 18.31 7.81
C ALA A 502 6.24 17.64 6.86
N ALA A 503 6.50 16.35 7.04
CA ALA A 503 7.29 15.54 6.11
C ALA A 503 6.36 14.80 5.11
N PRO A 504 5.87 15.46 4.02
CA PRO A 504 5.12 14.76 2.99
C PRO A 504 5.96 13.66 2.36
N GLN A 505 5.31 12.61 1.87
CA GLN A 505 5.95 11.46 1.23
C GLN A 505 6.78 11.84 -0.01
N TYR A 506 6.52 13.00 -0.58
CA TYR A 506 7.14 13.52 -1.79
C TYR A 506 7.34 15.04 -1.69
N GLY A 507 8.29 15.57 -2.46
CA GLY A 507 8.61 17.00 -2.49
C GLY A 507 7.60 17.85 -3.26
N SER A 508 7.78 19.18 -3.18
CA SER A 508 6.92 20.18 -3.81
C SER A 508 6.72 19.99 -5.31
N GLY A 509 7.78 19.62 -6.04
CA GLY A 509 7.70 19.41 -7.50
C GLY A 509 6.81 18.22 -7.89
N GLU A 510 6.76 17.16 -7.07
CA GLU A 510 5.82 16.05 -7.29
C GLU A 510 4.40 16.43 -6.89
N ALA A 511 4.24 17.11 -5.76
CA ALA A 511 2.95 17.64 -5.33
C ALA A 511 2.31 18.52 -6.42
N TRP A 512 3.10 19.38 -7.06
CA TRP A 512 2.66 20.23 -8.16
C TRP A 512 2.19 19.42 -9.38
N ARG A 513 2.95 18.38 -9.79
CA ARG A 513 2.55 17.49 -10.89
C ARG A 513 1.23 16.79 -10.60
N HIS A 514 1.00 16.34 -9.37
CA HIS A 514 -0.27 15.73 -8.97
C HIS A 514 -1.43 16.75 -9.04
N LEU A 515 -1.24 17.97 -8.56
CA LEU A 515 -2.23 19.06 -8.68
C LEU A 515 -2.56 19.36 -10.17
N MET A 516 -1.54 19.43 -11.03
CA MET A 516 -1.70 19.66 -12.47
C MET A 516 -2.46 18.54 -13.18
N ARG A 517 -2.24 17.27 -12.82
CA ARG A 517 -3.00 16.14 -13.37
C ARG A 517 -4.48 16.21 -12.99
N VAL A 518 -4.77 16.62 -11.76
CA VAL A 518 -6.15 16.64 -11.23
C VAL A 518 -6.95 17.86 -11.74
N ALA A 519 -6.33 19.04 -11.72
CA ALA A 519 -7.01 20.31 -11.96
C ALA A 519 -6.19 21.34 -12.75
N GLY A 520 -5.15 20.91 -13.46
CA GLY A 520 -4.31 21.77 -14.28
C GLY A 520 -5.02 22.34 -15.50
N ARG A 521 -4.54 23.50 -15.93
CA ARG A 521 -4.97 24.26 -17.11
C ARG A 521 -3.84 24.31 -18.14
N LYS A 522 -4.19 24.65 -19.38
CA LYS A 522 -3.22 24.76 -20.49
C LYS A 522 -2.16 25.85 -20.27
N ASP A 523 -2.46 26.85 -19.44
CA ASP A 523 -1.57 27.95 -19.09
C ASP A 523 -0.56 27.59 -17.98
N GLY A 524 -0.56 26.34 -17.51
CA GLY A 524 0.33 25.88 -16.45
C GLY A 524 -0.13 26.29 -15.04
N SER A 525 -1.37 26.79 -14.87
CA SER A 525 -1.96 27.04 -13.55
C SER A 525 -2.94 25.94 -13.14
N VAL A 526 -3.26 25.87 -11.85
CA VAL A 526 -4.27 24.96 -11.29
C VAL A 526 -5.55 25.73 -10.99
N ASP A 527 -6.69 25.19 -11.42
CA ASP A 527 -8.03 25.70 -11.12
C ASP A 527 -8.49 25.20 -9.74
N MET A 528 -8.59 26.11 -8.76
CA MET A 528 -8.88 25.75 -7.37
C MET A 528 -10.32 25.27 -7.17
N GLN A 529 -11.28 25.75 -7.97
CA GLN A 529 -12.65 25.27 -7.88
C GLN A 529 -12.76 23.85 -8.43
N ARG A 530 -12.13 23.58 -9.58
CA ARG A 530 -12.05 22.22 -10.14
C ARG A 530 -11.33 21.27 -9.19
N LEU A 531 -10.23 21.72 -8.58
CA LEU A 531 -9.50 20.93 -7.58
C LEU A 531 -10.42 20.55 -6.42
N ARG A 532 -11.11 21.52 -5.82
CA ARG A 532 -12.06 21.27 -4.73
C ARG A 532 -13.17 20.30 -5.12
N ARG A 533 -13.78 20.47 -6.30
CA ARG A 533 -14.82 19.54 -6.79
C ARG A 533 -14.31 18.12 -6.96
N ARG A 534 -13.05 17.93 -7.37
CA ARG A 534 -12.44 16.60 -7.53
C ARG A 534 -12.05 15.99 -6.19
N LEU A 535 -11.47 16.78 -5.29
CA LEU A 535 -11.01 16.31 -3.98
C LEU A 535 -12.16 16.07 -2.99
N GLY A 536 -13.26 16.83 -3.07
CA GLY A 536 -14.44 16.68 -2.22
C GLY A 536 -15.39 15.55 -2.62
N GLN A 537 -15.05 14.75 -3.63
CA GLN A 537 -15.83 13.57 -4.02
C GLN A 537 -15.64 12.43 -3.01
N THR A 538 -16.63 11.53 -2.91
CA THR A 538 -16.54 10.30 -2.09
C THR A 538 -15.32 9.44 -2.44
N ARG A 539 -14.82 9.54 -3.67
CA ARG A 539 -13.61 8.86 -4.14
C ARG A 539 -12.70 9.88 -4.83
N PRO A 540 -11.81 10.56 -4.07
CA PRO A 540 -10.89 11.52 -4.62
C PRO A 540 -9.87 10.86 -5.59
N PRO A 541 -9.24 11.63 -6.49
CA PRO A 541 -8.18 11.15 -7.37
C PRO A 541 -7.03 10.52 -6.58
N VAL A 542 -6.64 9.30 -6.95
CA VAL A 542 -5.71 8.47 -6.19
C VAL A 542 -4.34 9.12 -5.99
N GLU A 543 -3.93 9.98 -6.94
CA GLU A 543 -2.67 10.72 -6.96
C GLU A 543 -2.51 11.69 -5.78
N LEU A 544 -3.62 12.17 -5.22
CA LEU A 544 -3.65 13.08 -4.08
C LEU A 544 -4.22 12.42 -2.82
N THR A 545 -4.37 11.10 -2.82
CA THR A 545 -4.82 10.34 -1.65
C THR A 545 -3.71 9.54 -1.00
N LEU A 546 -3.82 9.36 0.30
CA LEU A 546 -3.01 8.44 1.08
C LEU A 546 -3.77 7.11 1.22
N PRO A 547 -3.13 5.97 0.85
CA PRO A 547 -3.78 4.66 0.88
C PRO A 547 -3.97 4.11 2.29
N GLU A 548 -3.17 4.56 3.26
CA GLU A 548 -3.33 4.20 4.66
C GLU A 548 -3.59 5.41 5.56
N TYR A 549 -4.25 5.14 6.69
CA TYR A 549 -4.67 6.15 7.64
C TYR A 549 -3.64 6.28 8.78
N GLY A 550 -2.89 7.37 8.82
CA GLY A 550 -1.96 7.63 9.93
C GLY A 550 -0.67 8.31 9.50
N LEU A 551 0.41 8.05 10.24
CA LEU A 551 1.74 8.64 10.10
C LEU A 551 2.74 7.65 9.50
N HIS A 552 3.90 8.14 9.05
CA HIS A 552 5.01 7.26 8.63
C HIS A 552 5.39 6.25 9.72
N GLY A 553 5.73 5.03 9.31
CA GLY A 553 5.98 3.88 10.19
C GLY A 553 5.42 2.59 9.60
N PRO A 554 5.42 1.48 10.36
CA PRO A 554 4.87 0.22 9.88
C PRO A 554 3.35 0.31 9.67
N ILE A 555 2.82 -0.63 8.89
CA ILE A 555 1.37 -0.75 8.70
C ILE A 555 0.80 -1.70 9.75
N VAL A 556 -0.07 -1.16 10.59
CA VAL A 556 -0.81 -1.90 11.62
C VAL A 556 -2.21 -2.17 11.07
N GLY A 557 -2.60 -3.43 10.97
CA GLY A 557 -3.89 -3.77 10.37
C GLY A 557 -4.38 -5.16 10.72
N THR A 558 -5.59 -5.47 10.26
CA THR A 558 -6.08 -6.85 10.32
C THR A 558 -5.50 -7.65 9.17
N ILE A 559 -5.34 -8.96 9.34
CA ILE A 559 -4.92 -9.86 8.27
C ILE A 559 -5.83 -9.69 7.03
N HIS A 560 -7.15 -9.58 7.24
CA HIS A 560 -8.13 -9.37 6.17
C HIS A 560 -7.92 -8.06 5.40
N ALA A 561 -7.68 -6.94 6.10
CA ALA A 561 -7.49 -5.64 5.47
C ALA A 561 -6.13 -5.52 4.75
N SER A 562 -5.16 -6.34 5.14
CA SER A 562 -3.82 -6.39 4.57
C SER A 562 -3.62 -7.52 3.55
N LYS A 563 -4.67 -8.28 3.22
CA LYS A 563 -4.60 -9.27 2.14
C LYS A 563 -4.25 -8.59 0.81
N GLY A 564 -3.43 -9.28 0.00
CA GLY A 564 -2.85 -8.74 -1.22
C GLY A 564 -1.62 -7.84 -1.01
N ARG A 565 -1.29 -7.47 0.24
CA ARG A 565 -0.06 -6.73 0.55
C ARG A 565 1.01 -7.64 1.13
N GLU A 566 2.25 -7.43 0.74
CA GLU A 566 3.40 -8.18 1.23
C GLU A 566 4.45 -7.22 1.81
N ALA A 567 5.30 -7.72 2.68
CA ALA A 567 6.38 -6.96 3.28
C ALA A 567 7.62 -7.82 3.52
N SER A 568 8.78 -7.17 3.59
CA SER A 568 10.03 -7.83 3.98
C SER A 568 9.88 -8.48 5.35
N ASN A 569 9.42 -7.73 6.35
CA ASN A 569 9.19 -8.24 7.69
C ASN A 569 7.69 -8.16 8.05
N VAL A 570 7.19 -9.22 8.67
CA VAL A 570 5.83 -9.26 9.21
C VAL A 570 5.89 -9.70 10.66
N VAL A 571 5.24 -8.93 11.52
CA VAL A 571 4.86 -9.38 12.85
C VAL A 571 3.42 -9.87 12.80
N LEU A 572 3.25 -11.17 13.02
CA LEU A 572 1.95 -11.81 13.10
C LEU A 572 1.58 -12.06 14.56
N LEU A 573 0.51 -11.42 15.02
CA LEU A 573 0.01 -11.59 16.38
C LEU A 573 -1.01 -12.72 16.38
N LEU A 574 -0.61 -13.88 16.90
CA LEU A 574 -1.48 -15.06 16.96
C LEU A 574 -2.45 -14.94 18.14
N PRO A 575 -3.74 -15.27 17.94
CA PRO A 575 -4.72 -15.24 19.02
C PRO A 575 -4.49 -16.38 20.02
N ASN A 576 -4.55 -16.08 21.31
CA ASN A 576 -4.50 -17.09 22.37
C ASN A 576 -5.90 -17.61 22.75
N GLY A 577 -6.17 -18.91 22.54
CA GLY A 577 -7.38 -19.59 23.06
C GLY A 577 -8.68 -19.30 22.30
N ALA A 578 -8.69 -19.51 20.98
CA ALA A 578 -9.89 -19.37 20.16
C ALA A 578 -10.90 -20.52 20.41
N GLU A 579 -12.18 -20.17 20.45
CA GLU A 579 -13.32 -21.12 20.48
C GLU A 579 -14.16 -20.86 19.23
N PHE A 580 -14.53 -21.92 18.51
CA PHE A 580 -15.30 -21.84 17.27
C PHE A 580 -16.69 -22.43 17.45
N GLU A 581 -17.70 -21.83 16.79
CA GLU A 581 -19.09 -22.32 16.84
C GLU A 581 -19.26 -23.59 15.99
N CYS A 582 -18.52 -23.70 14.88
CA CYS A 582 -18.46 -24.87 14.02
C CYS A 582 -17.05 -25.11 13.45
N ILE A 583 -16.88 -26.25 12.76
CA ILE A 583 -15.60 -26.65 12.16
C ILE A 583 -15.26 -25.75 10.95
N GLU A 584 -16.26 -25.28 10.22
CA GLU A 584 -16.07 -24.38 9.07
C GLU A 584 -15.44 -23.05 9.48
N ASP A 585 -15.89 -22.47 10.60
CA ASP A 585 -15.29 -21.28 11.21
C ASP A 585 -13.82 -21.54 11.59
N GLU A 586 -13.52 -22.72 12.17
CA GLU A 586 -12.16 -23.10 12.53
C GLU A 586 -11.23 -23.20 11.30
N ILE A 587 -11.73 -23.79 10.21
CA ILE A 587 -10.98 -23.94 8.95
C ILE A 587 -10.70 -22.57 8.32
N GLU A 588 -11.69 -21.68 8.30
CA GLU A 588 -11.49 -20.31 7.84
C GLU A 588 -10.44 -19.60 8.68
N GLU A 589 -10.48 -19.75 10.00
CA GLU A 589 -9.53 -19.13 10.92
C GLU A 589 -8.11 -19.67 10.72
N ALA A 590 -7.95 -20.97 10.46
CA ALA A 590 -6.67 -21.54 10.04
C ALA A 590 -6.15 -20.90 8.74
N ARG A 591 -7.01 -20.73 7.72
CA ARG A 591 -6.66 -20.01 6.48
C ARG A 591 -6.25 -18.56 6.74
N VAL A 592 -6.93 -17.87 7.65
CA VAL A 592 -6.58 -16.49 8.03
C VAL A 592 -5.17 -16.44 8.63
N LEU A 593 -4.81 -17.34 9.53
CA LEU A 593 -3.45 -17.38 10.08
C LEU A 593 -2.40 -17.67 8.99
N PHE A 594 -2.69 -18.61 8.09
CA PHE A 594 -1.85 -18.92 6.93
C PHE A 594 -1.66 -17.70 6.01
N VAL A 595 -2.74 -16.97 5.69
CA VAL A 595 -2.67 -15.72 4.90
C VAL A 595 -1.79 -14.69 5.60
N GLY A 596 -1.93 -14.52 6.91
CA GLY A 596 -1.12 -13.60 7.71
C GLY A 596 0.37 -13.92 7.64
N ALA A 597 0.73 -15.19 7.82
CA ALA A 597 2.13 -15.65 7.76
C ALA A 597 2.73 -15.51 6.36
N THR A 598 1.93 -15.75 5.31
CA THR A 598 2.38 -15.69 3.91
C THR A 598 2.57 -14.28 3.36
N ARG A 599 2.29 -13.25 4.16
CA ARG A 599 2.61 -11.85 3.82
C ARG A 599 4.10 -11.53 3.96
N ALA A 600 4.85 -12.34 4.70
CA ALA A 600 6.29 -12.15 4.91
C ALA A 600 7.09 -12.60 3.68
N ARG A 601 8.08 -11.79 3.29
CA ARG A 601 9.05 -12.13 2.23
C ARG A 601 10.40 -12.56 2.81
N ALA A 602 10.91 -11.84 3.80
CA ALA A 602 12.24 -12.07 4.37
C ALA A 602 12.15 -12.66 5.77
N SER A 603 11.35 -12.06 6.67
CA SER A 603 11.23 -12.52 8.05
C SER A 603 9.82 -12.49 8.60
N LEU A 604 9.47 -13.51 9.39
CA LEU A 604 8.25 -13.62 10.17
C LEU A 604 8.56 -13.64 11.66
N ILE A 605 8.00 -12.69 12.38
CA ILE A 605 8.03 -12.60 13.83
C ILE A 605 6.64 -12.96 14.35
N VAL A 606 6.57 -13.88 15.31
CA VAL A 606 5.30 -14.24 15.93
C VAL A 606 5.21 -13.65 17.33
N GLY A 607 4.18 -12.83 17.54
CA GLY A 607 3.80 -12.35 18.85
C GLY A 607 2.53 -13.00 19.37
N GLU A 608 2.24 -12.75 20.63
CA GLU A 608 0.99 -13.19 21.26
C GLU A 608 0.00 -12.04 21.38
N SER A 609 -1.24 -12.29 20.99
CA SER A 609 -2.37 -11.45 21.33
C SER A 609 -3.27 -12.14 22.35
N ASN A 610 -3.73 -11.39 23.34
CA ASN A 610 -4.79 -11.88 24.22
C ASN A 610 -6.08 -12.02 23.40
N ALA A 611 -6.85 -13.11 23.54
CA ALA A 611 -8.17 -13.14 22.92
C ALA A 611 -9.06 -12.00 23.46
N PHE A 612 -9.45 -11.09 22.58
CA PHE A 612 -10.35 -9.98 22.90
C PHE A 612 -11.72 -10.23 22.26
N ARG A 613 -12.75 -10.52 23.08
CA ARG A 613 -14.14 -10.43 22.62
C ARG A 613 -14.59 -8.96 22.65
N ALA A 614 -14.87 -8.41 21.48
CA ALA A 614 -15.51 -7.11 21.29
C ALA A 614 -16.84 -7.31 20.56
N SER A 615 -17.72 -6.32 20.65
CA SER A 615 -19.03 -6.31 19.98
C SER A 615 -19.08 -5.14 19.00
N THR A 616 -19.84 -5.31 17.93
CA THR A 616 -20.04 -4.31 16.89
C THR A 616 -21.48 -3.81 16.95
N LEU A 617 -21.67 -2.49 16.98
CA LEU A 617 -22.99 -1.86 16.88
C LEU A 617 -23.51 -1.86 15.44
N PRO A 618 -24.81 -1.60 15.18
CA PRO A 618 -25.35 -1.43 13.83
C PRO A 618 -24.67 -0.33 13.02
N SER A 619 -24.12 0.70 13.68
CA SER A 619 -23.26 1.73 13.06
C SER A 619 -21.90 1.20 12.58
N GLY A 620 -21.61 -0.08 12.85
CA GLY A 620 -20.33 -0.74 12.63
C GLY A 620 -19.28 -0.41 13.70
N ARG A 621 -19.60 0.43 14.69
CA ARG A 621 -18.66 0.85 15.74
C ARG A 621 -18.36 -0.30 16.68
N VAL A 622 -17.07 -0.55 16.91
CA VAL A 622 -16.63 -1.59 17.85
C VAL A 622 -16.60 -1.06 19.28
N HIS A 623 -17.00 -1.89 20.24
CA HIS A 623 -16.88 -1.61 21.65
C HIS A 623 -16.61 -2.88 22.48
N ARG A 624 -16.00 -2.71 23.66
CA ARG A 624 -15.70 -3.81 24.58
C ARG A 624 -15.86 -3.38 26.02
N SER A 625 -16.67 -4.11 26.77
CA SER A 625 -16.81 -3.86 28.21
C SER A 625 -15.72 -4.59 28.99
N ALA A 626 -15.12 -3.92 29.98
CA ALA A 626 -14.25 -4.58 30.95
C ALA A 626 -15.06 -5.64 31.73
N ARG A 627 -14.40 -6.71 32.19
CA ARG A 627 -15.05 -7.79 32.96
C ARG A 627 -15.76 -7.30 34.23
N ASN A 628 -15.24 -6.22 34.84
CA ASN A 628 -15.85 -5.60 36.02
C ASN A 628 -17.06 -4.70 35.71
N GLY A 629 -17.41 -4.51 34.43
CA GLY A 629 -18.52 -3.68 33.95
C GLY A 629 -18.34 -2.17 34.11
N LYS A 630 -17.23 -1.71 34.72
CA LYS A 630 -17.03 -0.29 35.09
C LYS A 630 -16.58 0.59 33.92
N SER A 631 -15.88 0.02 32.95
CA SER A 631 -15.43 0.74 31.76
C SER A 631 -15.79 -0.02 30.49
N THR A 632 -15.93 0.73 29.40
CA THR A 632 -16.14 0.19 28.05
C THR A 632 -15.18 0.88 27.11
N MET A 633 -14.30 0.12 26.46
CA MET A 633 -13.52 0.62 25.33
C MET A 633 -14.47 0.86 24.17
N VAL A 634 -14.42 2.03 23.54
CA VAL A 634 -15.30 2.40 22.43
C VAL A 634 -14.46 2.98 21.31
N GLU A 635 -14.68 2.51 20.08
CA GLU A 635 -14.00 3.02 18.90
C GLU A 635 -14.40 4.46 18.63
N ILE A 636 -13.44 5.33 18.35
CA ILE A 636 -13.67 6.75 18.03
C ILE A 636 -12.98 7.09 16.70
N GLY A 637 -13.63 7.97 15.94
CA GLY A 637 -13.11 8.60 14.73
C GLY A 637 -13.40 7.80 13.47
N ARG A 638 -14.54 7.11 13.46
CA ARG A 638 -15.12 6.52 12.25
C ARG A 638 -15.50 7.63 11.27
N ASP A 639 -15.76 7.24 10.03
CA ASP A 639 -16.29 8.17 9.04
C ASP A 639 -17.56 8.89 9.54
N GLY A 640 -17.63 10.20 9.32
CA GLY A 640 -18.68 11.07 9.85
C GLY A 640 -18.60 11.42 11.35
N ASP A 641 -17.63 10.91 12.12
CA ASP A 641 -17.42 11.35 13.51
C ASP A 641 -16.84 12.78 13.57
N ILE A 642 -15.99 13.13 12.61
CA ILE A 642 -15.37 14.46 12.48
C ILE A 642 -15.87 15.08 11.17
N THR A 643 -16.36 16.31 11.24
CA THR A 643 -16.96 17.04 10.11
C THR A 643 -16.32 18.42 9.99
N ALA A 644 -16.39 19.03 8.80
CA ALA A 644 -15.94 20.41 8.58
C ALA A 644 -16.56 21.40 9.58
N ARG A 645 -17.89 21.32 9.75
CA ARG A 645 -18.63 22.09 10.75
C ARG A 645 -18.13 21.84 12.17
N GLY A 646 -17.87 20.58 12.54
CA GLY A 646 -17.33 20.22 13.84
C GLY A 646 -15.90 20.75 14.10
N LEU A 647 -15.20 21.28 13.10
CA LEU A 647 -13.83 21.79 13.24
C LEU A 647 -13.79 23.33 13.23
N VAL A 648 -14.57 23.97 12.36
CA VAL A 648 -14.51 25.42 12.11
C VAL A 648 -15.88 26.09 11.98
N GLY A 649 -16.97 25.38 12.31
CA GLY A 649 -18.34 25.88 12.19
C GLY A 649 -18.68 27.01 13.15
N ARG A 650 -19.42 28.01 12.67
CA ARG A 650 -19.83 29.21 13.45
C ARG A 650 -20.71 28.88 14.66
N SER A 651 -21.40 27.73 14.62
CA SER A 651 -22.22 27.26 15.74
C SER A 651 -21.43 26.58 16.85
N GLU A 652 -20.23 26.07 16.55
CA GLU A 652 -19.41 25.33 17.52
C GLU A 652 -18.20 26.14 18.01
N PHE A 653 -17.70 27.07 17.19
CA PHE A 653 -16.46 27.81 17.42
C PHE A 653 -16.60 29.29 17.06
N SER A 654 -16.05 30.15 17.93
CA SER A 654 -15.70 31.50 17.51
C SER A 654 -14.56 31.45 16.48
N LEU A 655 -14.40 32.51 15.69
CA LEU A 655 -13.29 32.60 14.73
C LEU A 655 -11.93 32.39 15.42
N THR A 656 -11.72 33.02 16.57
CA THR A 656 -10.47 32.89 17.34
C THR A 656 -10.21 31.45 17.78
N ASP A 657 -11.24 30.74 18.25
CA ASP A 657 -11.10 29.35 18.69
C ASP A 657 -10.84 28.42 17.51
N ALA A 658 -11.54 28.64 16.38
CA ALA A 658 -11.33 27.87 15.15
C ALA A 658 -9.90 28.05 14.62
N SER A 659 -9.38 29.28 14.58
CA SER A 659 -8.00 29.56 14.17
C SER A 659 -7.00 28.91 15.11
N ALA A 660 -7.17 29.05 16.42
CA ALA A 660 -6.28 28.41 17.40
C ALA A 660 -6.27 26.87 17.27
N GLY A 661 -7.42 26.27 16.97
CA GLY A 661 -7.54 24.84 16.71
C GLY A 661 -6.79 24.40 15.44
N GLN A 662 -6.99 25.12 14.33
CA GLN A 662 -6.35 24.81 13.05
C GLN A 662 -4.83 25.05 13.09
N ASP A 663 -4.37 26.11 13.74
CA ASP A 663 -2.95 26.40 13.97
C ASP A 663 -2.28 25.30 14.81
N PHE A 664 -2.97 24.78 15.81
CA PHE A 664 -2.48 23.64 16.59
C PHE A 664 -2.37 22.39 15.72
N LEU A 665 -3.43 22.05 14.96
CA LEU A 665 -3.43 20.88 14.08
C LEU A 665 -2.32 20.94 13.03
N ALA A 666 -2.04 22.12 12.47
CA ALA A 666 -0.94 22.29 11.52
C ALA A 666 0.43 21.95 12.14
N LYS A 667 0.67 22.33 13.41
CA LYS A 667 1.91 22.05 14.13
C LYS A 667 2.10 20.58 14.52
N VAL A 668 1.01 19.82 14.60
CA VAL A 668 1.04 18.40 14.97
C VAL A 668 0.60 17.49 13.81
N ALA A 669 0.65 18.00 12.58
CA ALA A 669 0.13 17.32 11.40
C ALA A 669 0.79 15.95 11.17
N ASP A 670 2.05 15.81 11.55
CA ASP A 670 2.87 14.61 11.44
C ASP A 670 3.29 14.00 12.79
N VAL A 671 2.61 14.38 13.89
CA VAL A 671 2.95 13.94 15.26
C VAL A 671 1.82 13.13 15.88
N VAL A 672 2.17 12.03 16.57
CA VAL A 672 1.21 11.28 17.39
C VAL A 672 0.76 12.18 18.54
N THR A 673 -0.53 12.54 18.54
CA THR A 673 -1.08 13.51 19.49
C THR A 673 -2.06 12.84 20.44
N THR A 674 -1.99 13.20 21.72
CA THR A 674 -2.96 12.72 22.72
C THR A 674 -4.00 13.79 23.01
N TYR A 675 -5.26 13.47 22.76
CA TYR A 675 -6.41 14.32 22.98
C TYR A 675 -7.20 13.92 24.23
N LYS A 676 -7.97 14.88 24.74
CA LYS A 676 -9.01 14.68 25.75
C LYS A 676 -10.35 15.01 25.12
N LEU A 677 -11.35 14.18 25.37
CA LEU A 677 -12.73 14.48 24.99
C LEU A 677 -13.48 15.05 26.19
N GLU A 678 -14.25 16.10 25.97
CA GLU A 678 -15.08 16.74 26.99
C GLU A 678 -16.51 16.91 26.47
N ALA A 679 -17.48 16.32 27.19
CA ALA A 679 -18.89 16.42 26.81
C ALA A 679 -19.38 17.85 27.10
N ASP A 680 -19.98 18.47 26.09
CA ASP A 680 -20.48 19.85 26.17
C ASP A 680 -22.02 19.86 26.23
N PRO A 681 -22.63 20.27 27.37
CA PRO A 681 -24.08 20.36 27.51
C PRO A 681 -24.75 21.31 26.50
N ASP A 682 -24.04 22.36 26.07
CA ASP A 682 -24.57 23.37 25.14
C ASP A 682 -24.58 22.85 23.70
N LEU A 683 -23.82 21.78 23.43
CA LEU A 683 -23.77 21.09 22.13
C LEU A 683 -24.50 19.75 22.15
N ASP A 684 -25.57 19.62 22.94
CA ASP A 684 -26.37 18.39 23.06
C ASP A 684 -25.50 17.19 23.51
N TRP A 685 -24.59 17.45 24.46
CA TRP A 685 -23.66 16.47 25.02
C TRP A 685 -22.75 15.80 23.98
N ARG A 686 -22.49 16.48 22.85
CA ARG A 686 -21.39 16.13 21.94
C ARG A 686 -20.05 16.36 22.62
N TYR A 687 -19.01 15.67 22.14
CA TYR A 687 -17.69 15.72 22.74
C TYR A 687 -16.79 16.70 21.99
N ARG A 688 -16.30 17.74 22.69
CA ARG A 688 -15.20 18.58 22.24
C ARG A 688 -13.88 17.81 22.31
N ILE A 689 -13.02 18.02 21.34
CA ILE A 689 -11.69 17.43 21.23
C ILE A 689 -10.67 18.49 21.70
N LYS A 690 -10.04 18.26 22.84
CA LYS A 690 -9.08 19.16 23.48
C LYS A 690 -7.66 18.60 23.34
N ALA A 691 -6.72 19.47 22.97
CA ALA A 691 -5.30 19.14 22.95
C ALA A 691 -4.70 19.17 24.37
N GLY A 692 -4.82 18.08 25.12
CA GLY A 692 -4.40 18.04 26.53
C GLY A 692 -5.36 18.77 27.48
N SER A 693 -4.91 19.11 28.69
CA SER A 693 -5.71 19.81 29.71
C SER A 693 -5.90 21.29 29.42
N ASP A 694 -4.85 21.95 28.93
CA ASP A 694 -4.78 23.42 28.80
C ASP A 694 -4.63 23.88 27.34
N GLY A 695 -4.64 22.95 26.37
CA GLY A 695 -4.54 23.29 24.95
C GLY A 695 -5.88 23.65 24.29
N PRO A 696 -5.84 24.10 23.02
CA PRO A 696 -7.01 24.55 22.31
C PRO A 696 -8.00 23.40 22.05
N CYS A 697 -9.26 23.77 21.84
CA CYS A 697 -10.25 22.86 21.29
C CYS A 697 -10.04 22.77 19.78
N VAL A 698 -9.71 21.58 19.28
CA VAL A 698 -9.38 21.35 17.87
C VAL A 698 -10.55 20.83 17.04
N GLY A 699 -11.67 20.50 17.69
CA GLY A 699 -12.88 20.06 17.02
C GLY A 699 -13.96 19.58 17.99
N THR A 700 -15.07 19.12 17.44
CA THR A 700 -16.20 18.53 18.14
C THR A 700 -16.68 17.30 17.36
N LEU A 701 -16.82 16.18 18.05
CA LEU A 701 -17.35 14.94 17.48
C LEU A 701 -18.84 15.08 17.17
N SER A 702 -19.29 14.45 16.09
CA SER A 702 -20.69 14.44 15.68
C SER A 702 -21.58 13.67 16.66
N ARG A 703 -22.90 13.73 16.45
CA ARG A 703 -23.87 13.03 17.30
C ARG A 703 -23.77 11.51 17.18
N ASN A 704 -23.10 10.98 16.16
CA ASN A 704 -22.96 9.56 15.91
C ASN A 704 -22.38 8.85 17.13
N LEU A 705 -21.27 9.35 17.67
CA LEU A 705 -20.67 8.79 18.89
C LEU A 705 -21.66 8.84 20.08
N THR A 706 -22.34 9.96 20.29
CA THR A 706 -23.27 10.09 21.42
C THR A 706 -24.44 9.10 21.30
N TYR A 707 -24.98 8.89 20.09
CA TYR A 707 -26.02 7.89 19.85
C TYR A 707 -25.51 6.47 20.13
N ASP A 708 -24.32 6.13 19.63
CA ASP A 708 -23.68 4.83 19.86
C ASP A 708 -23.43 4.56 21.36
N LEU A 709 -23.01 5.57 22.13
CA LEU A 709 -22.82 5.44 23.58
C LEU A 709 -24.15 5.16 24.31
N TRP A 710 -25.25 5.78 23.88
CA TRP A 710 -26.58 5.49 24.42
C TRP A 710 -27.09 4.11 24.02
N GLU A 711 -26.74 3.63 22.83
CA GLU A 711 -27.05 2.29 22.37
C GLU A 711 -26.31 1.24 23.21
N ILE A 712 -25.01 1.44 23.49
CA ILE A 712 -24.23 0.60 24.40
C ILE A 712 -24.89 0.52 25.78
N LEU A 713 -25.32 1.65 26.35
CA LEU A 713 -26.06 1.67 27.62
C LEU A 713 -27.43 0.99 27.50
N GLY A 714 -28.10 1.10 26.36
CA GLY A 714 -29.35 0.42 26.05
C GLY A 714 -29.19 -1.11 26.08
N ASN A 715 -28.20 -1.63 25.36
CA ASN A 715 -27.88 -3.05 25.29
C ASN A 715 -27.50 -3.63 26.67
N LYS A 716 -26.95 -2.79 27.56
CA LYS A 716 -26.67 -3.14 28.97
C LYS A 716 -27.86 -2.99 29.92
N LYS A 717 -29.02 -2.55 29.44
CA LYS A 717 -30.20 -2.17 30.26
C LYS A 717 -29.87 -1.07 31.30
N GLN A 718 -28.88 -0.23 31.01
CA GLN A 718 -28.36 0.84 31.87
C GLN A 718 -28.76 2.25 31.42
N LYS A 719 -29.49 2.39 30.30
CA LYS A 719 -29.90 3.69 29.72
C LYS A 719 -30.61 4.62 30.73
N LYS A 720 -31.35 4.06 31.70
CA LYS A 720 -32.06 4.82 32.75
C LYS A 720 -31.22 5.09 34.00
N SER A 721 -30.21 4.26 34.28
CA SER A 721 -29.43 4.28 35.51
C SER A 721 -28.04 4.87 35.35
N HIS A 722 -27.52 5.01 34.13
CA HIS A 722 -26.18 5.53 33.85
C HIS A 722 -26.24 6.64 32.79
N LYS A 723 -25.14 7.36 32.65
CA LYS A 723 -24.92 8.33 31.57
C LYS A 723 -23.52 8.18 30.96
N PRO A 724 -23.32 8.56 29.69
CA PRO A 724 -22.00 8.73 29.12
C PRO A 724 -21.11 9.63 30.00
N PRO A 725 -19.79 9.38 30.05
CA PRO A 725 -18.86 10.16 30.87
C PRO A 725 -18.78 11.61 30.40
N SER A 726 -18.55 12.54 31.32
CA SER A 726 -18.33 13.96 30.98
C SER A 726 -16.97 14.22 30.35
N TYR A 727 -16.00 13.31 30.52
CA TYR A 727 -14.71 13.39 29.86
C TYR A 727 -14.13 12.01 29.55
N VAL A 728 -13.29 11.93 28.53
CA VAL A 728 -12.52 10.73 28.16
C VAL A 728 -11.08 11.16 27.93
N ASN A 729 -10.16 10.54 28.66
CA ASN A 729 -8.73 10.86 28.57
C ASN A 729 -8.01 9.92 27.60
N HIS A 730 -6.83 10.36 27.17
CA HIS A 730 -5.87 9.58 26.39
C HIS A 730 -6.38 9.16 25.01
N VAL A 731 -7.17 9.97 24.31
CA VAL A 731 -7.61 9.64 22.94
C VAL A 731 -6.47 9.87 21.97
N ARG A 732 -5.93 8.81 21.36
CA ARG A 732 -4.78 8.92 20.43
C ARG A 732 -5.21 9.38 19.05
N GLY A 733 -4.45 10.33 18.49
CA GLY A 733 -4.51 10.70 17.08
C GLY A 733 -3.21 10.42 16.36
N GLN A 734 -3.32 9.99 15.11
CA GLN A 734 -2.25 9.61 14.20
C GLN A 734 -2.01 10.72 13.15
N GLY A 735 -1.66 11.91 13.62
CA GLY A 735 -1.46 13.10 12.76
C GLY A 735 -2.76 13.80 12.35
N CYS A 736 -2.72 14.47 11.19
CA CYS A 736 -3.86 15.20 10.61
C CYS A 736 -4.14 14.80 9.16
N ALA A 737 -5.37 15.05 8.71
CA ALA A 737 -5.82 14.90 7.33
C ALA A 737 -6.44 16.20 6.82
N THR A 738 -6.66 16.27 5.51
CA THR A 738 -7.42 17.36 4.90
C THR A 738 -8.87 16.93 4.64
N ILE A 739 -9.83 17.78 5.01
CA ILE A 739 -11.21 17.76 4.52
C ILE A 739 -11.32 18.85 3.45
N VAL A 740 -11.88 18.50 2.28
CA VAL A 740 -12.13 19.45 1.20
C VAL A 740 -13.62 19.57 0.94
N MET A 741 -14.14 20.79 1.03
CA MET A 741 -15.52 21.13 0.74
C MET A 741 -15.65 21.53 -0.74
N SER A 742 -16.59 20.91 -1.44
CA SER A 742 -16.94 21.31 -2.82
C SER A 742 -17.38 22.78 -2.85
N PRO A 743 -17.09 23.56 -3.90
CA PRO A 743 -17.56 24.94 -4.02
C PRO A 743 -19.09 25.10 -3.96
N ASP A 744 -19.81 24.03 -4.32
CA ASP A 744 -21.26 24.01 -4.40
C ASP A 744 -21.90 23.39 -3.12
N ASP A 745 -21.12 23.20 -2.05
CA ASP A 745 -21.59 22.60 -0.79
C ASP A 745 -22.27 23.64 0.12
N ASN A 746 -23.53 23.38 0.47
CA ASN A 746 -24.34 24.28 1.30
C ASN A 746 -23.78 24.44 2.73
N GLU A 747 -22.98 23.51 3.25
CA GLU A 747 -22.39 23.65 4.58
C GLU A 747 -21.37 24.79 4.65
N LEU A 748 -20.81 25.27 3.53
CA LEU A 748 -19.84 26.36 3.49
C LEU A 748 -20.34 27.63 4.19
N GLU A 749 -21.63 27.96 4.05
CA GLU A 749 -22.24 29.15 4.68
C GLU A 749 -22.22 29.08 6.22
N THR A 750 -22.08 27.88 6.77
CA THR A 750 -22.06 27.63 8.22
C THR A 750 -20.65 27.72 8.82
N LEU A 751 -19.61 27.83 7.99
CA LEU A 751 -18.21 27.81 8.42
C LEU A 751 -17.66 29.21 8.66
N ASN A 752 -16.71 29.34 9.59
CA ASN A 752 -15.93 30.57 9.75
C ASN A 752 -15.02 30.81 8.53
N GLU A 753 -14.65 32.08 8.28
CA GLU A 753 -13.58 32.39 7.33
C GLU A 753 -12.20 32.08 7.95
N PRO A 754 -11.17 31.75 7.15
CA PRO A 754 -11.17 31.69 5.68
C PRO A 754 -11.68 30.37 5.08
N TRP A 755 -12.04 29.39 5.92
CA TRP A 755 -12.39 28.04 5.48
C TRP A 755 -13.69 27.96 4.67
N ALA A 756 -14.63 28.88 4.90
CA ALA A 756 -15.83 29.01 4.07
C ALA A 756 -15.46 29.35 2.61
N SER A 757 -14.52 30.28 2.41
CA SER A 757 -14.08 30.68 1.07
C SER A 757 -13.11 29.67 0.45
N SER A 758 -12.12 29.19 1.20
CA SER A 758 -11.08 28.29 0.66
C SER A 758 -11.59 26.85 0.49
N GLY A 759 -12.42 26.35 1.41
CA GLY A 759 -12.91 24.98 1.44
C GLY A 759 -11.90 23.93 1.88
N PHE A 760 -10.72 24.29 2.39
CA PHE A 760 -9.69 23.34 2.85
C PHE A 760 -9.51 23.40 4.36
N ILE A 761 -9.75 22.30 5.08
CA ILE A 761 -9.78 22.27 6.55
C ILE A 761 -8.92 21.12 7.06
N LEU A 762 -8.11 21.38 8.11
CA LEU A 762 -7.38 20.32 8.80
C LEU A 762 -8.29 19.59 9.79
N ALA A 763 -8.21 18.27 9.78
CA ALA A 763 -8.91 17.40 10.71
C ALA A 763 -7.90 16.50 11.45
N PRO A 764 -8.01 16.33 12.78
CA PRO A 764 -7.20 15.36 13.50
C PRO A 764 -7.55 13.94 13.08
N ARG A 765 -6.54 13.09 12.87
CA ARG A 765 -6.71 11.69 12.52
C ARG A 765 -6.92 10.84 13.77
N ILE A 766 -8.13 10.79 14.30
CA ILE A 766 -8.44 10.00 15.49
C ILE A 766 -8.88 8.60 15.05
N VAL A 767 -8.12 7.57 15.41
CA VAL A 767 -8.57 6.18 15.35
C VAL A 767 -8.17 5.55 16.67
N ALA A 768 -9.08 5.64 17.63
CA ALA A 768 -8.77 5.42 19.03
C ALA A 768 -9.75 4.43 19.64
N PHE A 769 -9.34 3.82 20.76
CA PHE A 769 -10.16 2.89 21.52
C PHE A 769 -10.10 3.17 23.02
N PRO A 770 -10.37 4.41 23.47
CA PRO A 770 -10.17 4.77 24.86
C PRO A 770 -11.25 4.16 25.78
N PRO A 771 -10.97 4.04 27.09
CA PRO A 771 -11.95 3.58 28.07
C PRO A 771 -12.97 4.67 28.42
N PHE A 772 -14.26 4.36 28.21
CA PHE A 772 -15.40 5.14 28.69
C PHE A 772 -15.87 4.60 30.04
N PHE A 773 -15.89 5.45 31.06
CA PHE A 773 -16.39 5.12 32.39
C PHE A 773 -17.83 5.62 32.56
N PHE A 774 -18.81 4.73 32.33
CA PHE A 774 -20.22 5.08 32.51
C PHE A 774 -20.55 5.24 33.99
N LEU A 775 -20.97 6.44 34.39
CA LEU A 775 -21.29 6.76 35.77
C LEU A 775 -22.79 6.58 36.03
N GLY A 776 -23.12 6.07 37.22
CA GLY A 776 -24.50 6.00 37.69
C GLY A 776 -25.11 7.40 37.78
N ARG A 777 -26.37 7.55 37.36
CA ARG A 777 -27.16 8.74 37.63
C ARG A 777 -27.41 8.78 39.14
N ARG A 778 -26.87 9.80 39.82
CA ARG A 778 -27.27 10.12 41.18
C ARG A 778 -28.65 10.75 41.17
#